data_AF-A0A7W1JVT7-F1
#
_entry.id   AF-A0A7W1JVT7-F1
#
_cell.length_a   1.000
_cell.length_b   1.000
_cell.length_c   1.000
_cell.angle_alpha   90.00
_cell.angle_beta   90.00
_cell.angle_gamma   90.00
#
_symmetry.space_group_name_H-M   'P 1'
#
loop_
_entity.id
_entity.type
_entity.pdbx_description
1 polymer ?
#
loop_
_entity_poly.entity_id
_entity_poly.type
_entity_poly.pdbx_seq_one_letter_code
_entity_poly.pdbx_strand_id
1 'polypeptide(L)'
;MRRRGLCMLAVVLALAGASAGRSDVWEQVHVRVVTIHYTTHNGLRRAAYVVLPDWYGPGNNPVIPLIISPHGRGVSAEANVDRWGNLPSLGSFAVVNPEGQGRKFAHFSWGYPGQVDDLARMPRILRSALPWLRIEPRRVYAFGTSMGGQETLLLVARHPKLLAGAAAFDPVTDMALRYRDFTRLRCNSGCLRKWGDSIGVGLRRLARQEIGGTPKSRPRAYARRSPIRYARAIAESGVPLQLWWSRTDRVVRSRDQSVPLARKLRRLNPAAPLQTFVGSWPHSADMRPYFMLIPALRTFGLVPTRTTSSVRARQSRLVHPLLPWHEAVRDGHGKLLSWYRPNAGLGYDRVLRLGWNFIERGVPRDPRTGSKVYLNYAVFDGQTLRGIYWQHNPAFLNAGFVDSLVSWYPYSGDRRAIGAVREMLDYQLRHGTSPAGWAWPRVAFTTACAGERTYGRCLAGLPRRFYGGVETDKVGLLGLGYLQFYELTGERRFLSAAVAAGNALARHVRAGDATHTPWPFRVSAKTGAVLDGAQFGGLVVGPVRLLDELVEVGVGNTASYKRARDLAWVWLLRHQLNRDSPAWNHWSGFYEDVPYNPRSLNQATPTLTAQYLLSHPDPEAIDPSWDEHAATLLRWVQRSFGRGPFVGAWGIDEQWAPGKPGCCSRVGLGSTTSRWAATNALLYARTGDEGARELAVRSLNYATYFAASDGRISCCGQRPTNTFWFSDGYGDYLRSFNWAMAAMPELAPKRRDHLLGSSSVVQSVAYGRRRLTYRTFDLRGTEVLRLRFRPRRIAAGGNVLAERSDLSAEGYVVAPLGGGDFAVRIRHDGARRIRLDG
;
A
#
# COMPACT_ATOMS: atom_id res chain seq x y z
N MET A 1 -30.80 -47.07 17.64
CA MET A 1 -32.20 -46.73 18.01
C MET A 1 -32.18 -45.89 19.28
N ARG A 2 -32.09 -44.56 19.18
CA ARG A 2 -33.19 -43.57 19.25
C ARG A 2 -34.03 -43.62 20.55
N ARG A 3 -33.76 -42.66 21.43
CA ARG A 3 -34.58 -42.12 22.56
C ARG A 3 -34.06 -40.67 22.75
N ARG A 4 -34.81 -39.59 22.99
CA ARG A 4 -36.21 -39.20 23.27
C ARG A 4 -36.29 -37.68 22.91
N GLY A 5 -37.38 -37.10 22.39
CA GLY A 5 -38.52 -36.52 23.14
C GLY A 5 -38.09 -35.31 24.01
N LEU A 6 -38.72 -34.12 24.10
CA LEU A 6 -40.06 -33.60 23.75
C LEU A 6 -40.08 -32.06 24.00
N CYS A 7 -40.98 -31.31 23.34
CA CYS A 7 -41.75 -30.07 23.69
C CYS A 7 -41.14 -28.90 24.53
N MET A 8 -41.22 -27.63 24.06
CA MET A 8 -42.19 -26.53 24.40
C MET A 8 -42.29 -26.20 25.92
N LEU A 9 -42.33 -24.98 26.47
CA LEU A 9 -42.73 -23.63 26.05
C LEU A 9 -42.30 -22.60 27.15
N ALA A 10 -42.00 -21.35 26.74
CA ALA A 10 -42.50 -20.08 27.32
C ALA A 10 -41.81 -19.26 28.46
N VAL A 11 -41.55 -17.99 28.08
CA VAL A 11 -41.80 -16.67 28.73
C VAL A 11 -41.02 -16.28 30.01
N VAL A 12 -40.30 -15.14 29.96
CA VAL A 12 -40.57 -13.88 30.72
C VAL A 12 -39.79 -12.71 30.09
N LEU A 13 -40.52 -11.60 29.85
CA LEU A 13 -40.05 -10.26 29.52
C LEU A 13 -39.61 -9.52 30.80
N ALA A 14 -38.46 -8.85 30.78
CA ALA A 14 -38.16 -7.75 31.70
C ALA A 14 -37.47 -6.61 30.92
N LEU A 15 -38.06 -5.40 31.02
CA LEU A 15 -37.62 -4.14 30.42
C LEU A 15 -36.93 -3.25 31.48
N ALA A 16 -36.15 -2.28 30.96
CA ALA A 16 -35.41 -1.18 31.62
C ALA A 16 -34.03 -1.58 32.19
N GLY A 17 -32.90 -0.93 31.89
CA GLY A 17 -32.60 0.27 31.10
C GLY A 17 -31.34 0.92 31.67
N ALA A 18 -30.22 0.94 30.91
CA ALA A 18 -29.14 1.92 31.04
C ALA A 18 -28.11 1.75 29.89
N SER A 19 -27.98 2.83 29.11
CA SER A 19 -27.08 3.10 27.99
C SER A 19 -25.74 2.35 27.94
N ALA A 20 -25.60 1.47 26.94
CA ALA A 20 -24.30 1.10 26.39
C ALA A 20 -24.42 0.80 24.90
N GLY A 21 -23.53 1.41 24.11
CA GLY A 21 -23.20 0.93 22.77
C GLY A 21 -23.83 1.69 21.61
N ARG A 22 -23.09 2.67 21.09
CA ARG A 22 -23.02 2.87 19.63
C ARG A 22 -21.57 2.92 19.21
N SER A 23 -21.09 1.74 18.84
CA SER A 23 -19.90 1.51 18.04
C SER A 23 -20.06 2.17 16.66
N ASP A 24 -19.21 3.14 16.35
CA ASP A 24 -19.06 3.65 14.98
C ASP A 24 -18.44 2.58 14.08
N VAL A 25 -19.29 1.94 13.28
CA VAL A 25 -18.93 0.99 12.24
C VAL A 25 -18.59 1.78 10.97
N TRP A 26 -17.33 1.76 10.54
CA TRP A 26 -16.93 2.27 9.22
C TRP A 26 -17.30 1.23 8.16
N GLU A 27 -18.49 1.38 7.59
CA GLU A 27 -19.06 0.49 6.57
C GLU A 27 -18.25 0.54 5.26
N GLN A 28 -17.93 -0.65 4.77
CA GLN A 28 -17.13 -0.95 3.59
C GLN A 28 -18.02 -0.75 2.35
N VAL A 29 -17.71 0.22 1.50
CA VAL A 29 -18.55 0.57 0.34
C VAL A 29 -18.41 -0.49 -0.77
N HIS A 30 -19.23 -1.54 -0.68
CA HIS A 30 -19.41 -2.59 -1.70
C HIS A 30 -20.55 -2.25 -2.68
N VAL A 31 -20.64 -2.98 -3.80
CA VAL A 31 -21.85 -3.06 -4.65
C VAL A 31 -22.40 -4.48 -4.61
N ARG A 32 -23.71 -4.62 -4.76
CA ARG A 32 -24.36 -5.91 -4.98
C ARG A 32 -24.86 -6.01 -6.42
N VAL A 33 -24.81 -7.21 -7.00
CA VAL A 33 -25.34 -7.50 -8.33
C VAL A 33 -26.52 -8.44 -8.20
N VAL A 34 -27.68 -8.02 -8.71
CA VAL A 34 -28.91 -8.82 -8.74
C VAL A 34 -29.20 -9.21 -10.18
N THR A 35 -29.26 -10.51 -10.45
CA THR A 35 -29.65 -11.03 -11.77
C THR A 35 -31.17 -11.12 -11.86
N ILE A 36 -31.75 -10.47 -12.85
CA ILE A 36 -33.16 -10.64 -13.23
C ILE A 36 -33.27 -11.25 -14.61
N HIS A 37 -34.43 -11.79 -14.93
CA HIS A 37 -34.74 -12.27 -16.28
C HIS A 37 -35.92 -11.48 -16.85
N TYR A 38 -35.89 -11.21 -18.16
CA TYR A 38 -36.97 -10.52 -18.85
C TYR A 38 -37.21 -11.14 -20.23
N THR A 39 -38.42 -10.91 -20.73
CA THR A 39 -38.83 -11.31 -22.08
C THR A 39 -38.54 -10.16 -23.05
N THR A 40 -37.76 -10.44 -24.08
CA THR A 40 -37.38 -9.49 -25.14
C THR A 40 -38.55 -9.22 -26.08
N HIS A 41 -38.41 -8.23 -26.95
CA HIS A 41 -39.41 -7.83 -27.96
C HIS A 41 -39.87 -8.98 -28.88
N ASN A 42 -39.09 -10.06 -29.00
CA ASN A 42 -39.39 -11.24 -29.80
C ASN A 42 -39.68 -12.51 -28.96
N GLY A 43 -39.99 -12.36 -27.67
CA GLY A 43 -40.44 -13.47 -26.82
C GLY A 43 -39.32 -14.31 -26.20
N LEU A 44 -38.05 -13.96 -26.37
CA LEU A 44 -36.93 -14.72 -25.80
C LEU A 44 -36.64 -14.28 -24.35
N ARG A 45 -36.29 -15.24 -23.50
CA ARG A 45 -35.83 -14.96 -22.14
C ARG A 45 -34.36 -14.56 -22.14
N ARG A 46 -34.03 -13.42 -21.53
CA ARG A 46 -32.66 -12.90 -21.36
C ARG A 46 -32.43 -12.44 -19.93
N ALA A 47 -31.17 -12.41 -19.52
CA ALA A 47 -30.77 -11.87 -18.23
C ALA A 47 -30.52 -10.35 -18.31
N ALA A 48 -30.71 -9.67 -17.18
CA ALA A 48 -30.17 -8.35 -16.94
C ALA A 48 -29.56 -8.29 -15.54
N TYR A 49 -28.38 -7.69 -15.45
CA TYR A 49 -27.62 -7.58 -14.21
C TYR A 49 -27.79 -6.18 -13.62
N VAL A 50 -28.41 -6.10 -12.45
CA VAL A 50 -28.71 -4.86 -11.75
C VAL A 50 -27.66 -4.64 -10.68
N VAL A 51 -26.80 -3.63 -10.88
CA VAL A 51 -25.80 -3.22 -9.91
C VAL A 51 -26.40 -2.17 -9.00
N LEU A 52 -26.36 -2.42 -7.69
CA LEU A 52 -26.94 -1.58 -6.65
C LEU A 52 -25.90 -1.26 -5.58
N PRO A 53 -26.06 -0.17 -4.82
CA PRO A 53 -25.32 0.01 -3.58
C PRO A 53 -25.50 -1.19 -2.65
N ASP A 54 -24.45 -1.61 -1.94
CA ASP A 54 -24.53 -2.77 -1.04
C ASP A 54 -25.58 -2.58 0.07
N TRP A 55 -25.71 -1.35 0.58
CA TRP A 55 -26.73 -0.97 1.57
C TRP A 55 -28.17 -1.01 1.03
N TYR A 56 -28.36 -1.06 -0.30
CA TYR A 56 -29.67 -0.94 -0.94
C TYR A 56 -30.34 -2.31 -1.10
N GLY A 57 -31.55 -2.46 -0.56
CA GLY A 57 -32.29 -3.72 -0.59
C GLY A 57 -33.72 -3.61 -0.08
N PRO A 58 -34.46 -4.74 0.03
CA PRO A 58 -35.88 -4.71 0.41
C PRO A 58 -36.19 -4.00 1.74
N GLY A 59 -35.29 -4.06 2.72
CA GLY A 59 -35.41 -3.38 4.02
C GLY A 59 -34.89 -1.94 4.05
N ASN A 60 -34.23 -1.47 2.97
CA ASN A 60 -33.70 -0.12 2.84
C ASN A 60 -33.64 0.28 1.35
N ASN A 61 -34.73 0.86 0.84
CA ASN A 61 -34.97 1.12 -0.57
C ASN A 61 -35.48 2.55 -0.85
N PRO A 62 -34.72 3.60 -0.48
CA PRO A 62 -35.06 4.97 -0.86
C PRO A 62 -35.15 5.11 -2.38
N VAL A 63 -35.82 6.15 -2.87
CA VAL A 63 -35.89 6.37 -4.31
C VAL A 63 -34.48 6.69 -4.85
N ILE A 64 -34.01 5.99 -5.89
CA ILE A 64 -32.67 6.18 -6.48
C ILE A 64 -32.71 6.38 -8.01
N PRO A 65 -31.74 7.12 -8.60
CA PRO A 65 -31.58 7.21 -10.05
C PRO A 65 -31.28 5.86 -10.70
N LEU A 66 -31.61 5.71 -11.98
CA LEU A 66 -31.32 4.51 -12.77
C LEU A 66 -30.48 4.85 -13.99
N ILE A 67 -29.45 4.06 -14.25
CA ILE A 67 -28.70 4.08 -15.51
C ILE A 67 -28.97 2.80 -16.30
N ILE A 68 -29.42 2.96 -17.54
CA ILE A 68 -29.53 1.89 -18.53
C ILE A 68 -28.19 1.79 -19.27
N SER A 69 -27.51 0.65 -19.15
CA SER A 69 -26.15 0.46 -19.64
C SER A 69 -26.08 -0.67 -20.68
N PRO A 70 -26.33 -0.38 -21.97
CA PRO A 70 -26.15 -1.36 -23.04
C PRO A 70 -24.66 -1.65 -23.28
N HIS A 71 -24.33 -2.91 -23.54
CA HIS A 71 -22.96 -3.38 -23.72
C HIS A 71 -22.42 -3.15 -25.15
N GLY A 72 -21.10 -3.26 -25.31
CA GLY A 72 -20.45 -3.23 -26.63
C GLY A 72 -20.72 -4.50 -27.45
N ARG A 73 -20.49 -4.44 -28.77
CA ARG A 73 -20.69 -5.59 -29.67
C ARG A 73 -19.86 -6.80 -29.23
N GLY A 74 -20.51 -7.94 -29.01
CA GLY A 74 -19.85 -9.20 -28.62
C GLY A 74 -19.28 -9.20 -27.21
N VAL A 75 -19.63 -8.20 -26.38
CA VAL A 75 -19.33 -8.14 -24.94
C VAL A 75 -20.55 -8.70 -24.20
N SER A 76 -20.35 -9.52 -23.18
CA SER A 76 -21.45 -10.00 -22.34
C SER A 76 -21.93 -8.91 -21.38
N ALA A 77 -23.13 -9.05 -20.82
CA ALA A 77 -23.64 -8.07 -19.86
C ALA A 77 -22.86 -8.07 -18.54
N GLU A 78 -22.33 -9.22 -18.11
CA GLU A 78 -21.45 -9.38 -16.94
C GLU A 78 -20.14 -8.61 -17.15
N ALA A 79 -19.50 -8.77 -18.32
CA ALA A 79 -18.30 -7.99 -18.64
C ALA A 79 -18.61 -6.48 -18.74
N ASN A 80 -19.87 -6.09 -18.97
CA ASN A 80 -20.30 -4.70 -18.92
C ASN A 80 -20.51 -4.21 -17.48
N VAL A 81 -20.92 -5.08 -16.54
CA VAL A 81 -20.99 -4.79 -15.10
C VAL A 81 -19.62 -4.37 -14.57
N ASP A 82 -18.54 -5.05 -14.98
CA ASP A 82 -17.16 -4.74 -14.55
C ASP A 82 -16.72 -3.30 -14.87
N ARG A 83 -17.36 -2.65 -15.86
CA ARG A 83 -17.07 -1.25 -16.21
C ARG A 83 -17.58 -0.25 -15.17
N TRP A 84 -18.50 -0.65 -14.31
CA TRP A 84 -19.13 0.20 -13.31
C TRP A 84 -18.43 0.15 -11.95
N GLY A 85 -17.74 -0.95 -11.63
CA GLY A 85 -17.05 -1.12 -10.34
C GLY A 85 -17.97 -0.79 -9.15
N ASN A 86 -17.47 0.00 -8.19
CA ASN A 86 -18.23 0.45 -7.02
C ASN A 86 -18.95 1.80 -7.18
N LEU A 87 -19.06 2.33 -8.41
CA LEU A 87 -19.67 3.66 -8.66
C LEU A 87 -21.13 3.78 -8.20
N PRO A 88 -22.00 2.75 -8.37
CA PRO A 88 -23.38 2.77 -7.86
C PRO A 88 -23.46 3.13 -6.37
N SER A 89 -22.54 2.61 -5.56
CA SER A 89 -22.48 2.91 -4.12
C SER A 89 -21.91 4.28 -3.81
N LEU A 90 -20.95 4.76 -4.62
CA LEU A 90 -20.37 6.11 -4.48
C LEU A 90 -21.37 7.21 -4.83
N GLY A 91 -22.27 6.94 -5.78
CA GLY A 91 -23.23 7.92 -6.29
C GLY A 91 -24.67 7.71 -5.83
N SER A 92 -24.97 6.62 -5.13
CA SER A 92 -26.32 6.22 -4.73
C SER A 92 -27.29 6.10 -5.91
N PHE A 93 -26.92 5.31 -6.93
CA PHE A 93 -27.75 5.03 -8.11
C PHE A 93 -27.73 3.55 -8.48
N ALA A 94 -28.71 3.10 -9.26
CA ALA A 94 -28.77 1.75 -9.83
C ALA A 94 -28.24 1.73 -11.26
N VAL A 95 -27.66 0.61 -11.69
CA VAL A 95 -27.29 0.38 -13.10
C VAL A 95 -27.87 -0.94 -13.57
N VAL A 96 -28.60 -0.94 -14.68
CA VAL A 96 -29.06 -2.16 -15.33
C VAL A 96 -28.24 -2.46 -16.59
N ASN A 97 -27.65 -3.65 -16.64
CA ASN A 97 -26.87 -4.16 -17.77
C ASN A 97 -27.61 -5.36 -18.38
N PRO A 98 -28.46 -5.15 -19.40
CA PRO A 98 -29.16 -6.23 -20.08
C PRO A 98 -28.26 -6.96 -21.09
N GLU A 99 -28.39 -8.29 -21.24
CA GLU A 99 -27.71 -9.09 -22.27
C GLU A 99 -28.04 -8.68 -23.72
N GLY A 100 -29.21 -8.07 -23.88
CA GLY A 100 -29.74 -7.63 -25.17
C GLY A 100 -30.07 -8.77 -26.15
N GLN A 101 -30.89 -8.42 -27.13
CA GLN A 101 -31.33 -9.31 -28.18
C GLN A 101 -31.56 -8.52 -29.46
N GLY A 102 -30.76 -8.80 -30.48
CA GLY A 102 -31.00 -8.34 -31.84
C GLY A 102 -32.20 -9.05 -32.47
N ARG A 103 -32.39 -8.81 -33.76
CA ARG A 103 -33.35 -9.55 -34.59
C ARG A 103 -33.03 -11.05 -34.63
N LYS A 104 -31.75 -11.44 -34.62
CA LYS A 104 -31.30 -12.83 -34.59
C LYS A 104 -30.39 -13.14 -33.41
N PHE A 105 -29.39 -12.29 -33.15
CA PHE A 105 -28.32 -12.63 -32.22
C PHE A 105 -28.41 -11.93 -30.86
N ALA A 106 -28.05 -12.67 -29.80
CA ALA A 106 -27.62 -12.08 -28.54
C ALA A 106 -26.27 -11.38 -28.74
N HIS A 107 -26.00 -10.31 -27.99
CA HIS A 107 -24.75 -9.54 -28.01
C HIS A 107 -24.38 -8.78 -29.31
N PHE A 108 -25.14 -8.96 -30.40
CA PHE A 108 -24.87 -8.35 -31.73
C PHE A 108 -26.12 -7.70 -32.33
N SER A 109 -26.85 -6.90 -31.56
CA SER A 109 -28.05 -6.17 -31.99
C SER A 109 -27.78 -5.07 -33.02
N TRP A 110 -26.61 -4.41 -32.92
CA TRP A 110 -26.24 -3.24 -33.73
C TRP A 110 -27.32 -2.16 -33.76
N GLY A 111 -27.92 -1.84 -32.60
CA GLY A 111 -28.98 -0.83 -32.54
C GLY A 111 -30.29 -1.25 -33.19
N TYR A 112 -30.60 -2.55 -33.22
CA TYR A 112 -31.88 -3.04 -33.72
C TYR A 112 -33.06 -2.37 -32.98
N PRO A 113 -34.11 -1.88 -33.67
CA PRO A 113 -35.21 -1.20 -33.01
C PRO A 113 -35.84 -1.98 -31.86
N GLY A 114 -36.04 -3.31 -32.01
CA GLY A 114 -36.58 -4.14 -30.93
C GLY A 114 -35.70 -4.17 -29.67
N GLN A 115 -34.37 -4.17 -29.85
CA GLN A 115 -33.42 -4.05 -28.72
C GLN A 115 -33.54 -2.67 -28.05
N VAL A 116 -33.68 -1.59 -28.83
CA VAL A 116 -33.85 -0.24 -28.29
C VAL A 116 -35.18 -0.12 -27.53
N ASP A 117 -36.24 -0.75 -28.05
CA ASP A 117 -37.54 -0.81 -27.39
C ASP A 117 -37.46 -1.65 -26.09
N ASP A 118 -36.65 -2.71 -26.04
CA ASP A 118 -36.35 -3.45 -24.80
C ASP A 118 -35.60 -2.59 -23.78
N LEU A 119 -34.56 -1.85 -24.20
CA LEU A 119 -33.84 -0.90 -23.34
C LEU A 119 -34.80 0.17 -22.76
N ALA A 120 -35.72 0.70 -23.57
CA ALA A 120 -36.69 1.71 -23.14
C ALA A 120 -37.67 1.19 -22.07
N ARG A 121 -37.94 -0.12 -22.05
CA ARG A 121 -38.83 -0.76 -21.08
C ARG A 121 -38.11 -1.23 -19.81
N MET A 122 -36.79 -1.10 -19.71
CA MET A 122 -36.01 -1.55 -18.53
C MET A 122 -36.54 -1.03 -17.19
N PRO A 123 -36.93 0.25 -17.02
CA PRO A 123 -37.49 0.70 -15.75
C PRO A 123 -38.78 -0.04 -15.35
N ARG A 124 -39.63 -0.38 -16.31
CA ARG A 124 -40.86 -1.16 -16.07
C ARG A 124 -40.53 -2.61 -15.72
N ILE A 125 -39.62 -3.21 -16.48
CA ILE A 125 -39.13 -4.58 -16.24
C ILE A 125 -38.53 -4.71 -14.83
N LEU A 126 -37.71 -3.74 -14.42
CA LEU A 126 -37.12 -3.71 -13.08
C LEU A 126 -38.17 -3.58 -11.98
N ARG A 127 -39.21 -2.74 -12.15
CA ARG A 127 -40.31 -2.64 -11.18
C ARG A 127 -41.09 -3.95 -11.04
N SER A 128 -41.27 -4.69 -12.14
CA SER A 128 -41.95 -5.99 -12.10
C SER A 128 -41.06 -7.09 -11.49
N ALA A 129 -39.77 -7.12 -11.83
CA ALA A 129 -38.86 -8.17 -11.37
C ALA A 129 -38.34 -7.94 -9.95
N LEU A 130 -38.22 -6.68 -9.52
CA LEU A 130 -37.76 -6.25 -8.20
C LEU A 130 -38.76 -5.22 -7.64
N PRO A 131 -39.91 -5.66 -7.08
CA PRO A 131 -40.96 -4.74 -6.61
C PRO A 131 -40.48 -3.75 -5.52
N TRP A 132 -39.42 -4.12 -4.80
CA TRP A 132 -38.79 -3.29 -3.78
C TRP A 132 -37.82 -2.24 -4.34
N LEU A 133 -37.43 -2.28 -5.61
CA LEU A 133 -36.52 -1.31 -6.24
C LEU A 133 -37.27 -0.04 -6.63
N ARG A 134 -37.13 1.03 -5.83
CA ARG A 134 -37.75 2.34 -6.07
C ARG A 134 -36.89 3.21 -7.01
N ILE A 135 -37.22 3.20 -8.30
CA ILE A 135 -36.55 4.03 -9.32
C ILE A 135 -37.16 5.43 -9.39
N GLU A 136 -36.32 6.46 -9.35
CA GLU A 136 -36.72 7.85 -9.56
C GLU A 136 -37.14 8.11 -11.02
N PRO A 137 -38.43 8.36 -11.32
CA PRO A 137 -38.91 8.40 -12.71
C PRO A 137 -38.29 9.52 -13.55
N ARG A 138 -37.87 10.62 -12.92
CA ARG A 138 -37.26 11.80 -13.59
C ARG A 138 -35.74 11.75 -13.63
N ARG A 139 -35.11 10.68 -13.14
CA ARG A 139 -33.65 10.51 -13.11
C ARG A 139 -33.24 9.15 -13.68
N VAL A 140 -33.69 8.90 -14.92
CA VAL A 140 -33.27 7.75 -15.74
C VAL A 140 -32.27 8.22 -16.78
N TYR A 141 -31.12 7.55 -16.89
CA TYR A 141 -30.03 7.91 -17.78
C TYR A 141 -29.63 6.73 -18.66
N ALA A 142 -28.90 7.01 -19.75
CA ALA A 142 -28.38 5.96 -20.63
C ALA A 142 -26.90 6.16 -20.93
N PHE A 143 -26.09 5.13 -20.67
CA PHE A 143 -24.64 5.18 -20.78
C PHE A 143 -24.13 3.95 -21.52
N GLY A 144 -23.39 4.13 -22.61
CA GLY A 144 -22.87 2.99 -23.36
C GLY A 144 -21.67 3.33 -24.22
N THR A 145 -20.86 2.30 -24.52
CA THR A 145 -19.69 2.42 -25.37
C THR A 145 -19.78 1.57 -26.64
N SER A 146 -19.18 2.02 -27.75
CA SER A 146 -19.17 1.29 -29.02
C SER A 146 -20.58 1.06 -29.58
N MET A 147 -21.05 -0.20 -29.63
CA MET A 147 -22.45 -0.53 -29.95
C MET A 147 -23.42 -0.08 -28.85
N GLY A 148 -23.03 -0.11 -27.58
CA GLY A 148 -23.84 0.43 -26.50
C GLY A 148 -24.00 1.95 -26.61
N GLY A 149 -22.98 2.64 -27.09
CA GLY A 149 -23.05 4.08 -27.38
C GLY A 149 -23.98 4.39 -28.56
N GLN A 150 -23.98 3.53 -29.58
CA GLN A 150 -24.95 3.58 -30.68
C GLN A 150 -26.40 3.42 -30.17
N GLU A 151 -26.64 2.43 -29.31
CA GLU A 151 -27.96 2.17 -28.73
C GLU A 151 -28.42 3.28 -27.79
N THR A 152 -27.49 3.85 -27.03
CA THR A 152 -27.73 5.04 -26.19
C THR A 152 -28.24 6.22 -27.04
N LEU A 153 -27.59 6.51 -28.18
CA LEU A 153 -28.02 7.58 -29.07
C LEU A 153 -29.38 7.29 -29.75
N LEU A 154 -29.66 6.03 -30.08
CA LEU A 154 -30.96 5.63 -30.63
C LEU A 154 -32.07 5.71 -29.56
N LEU A 155 -31.75 5.45 -28.29
CA LEU A 155 -32.67 5.61 -27.17
C LEU A 155 -33.03 7.09 -26.97
N VAL A 156 -32.05 8.00 -27.05
CA VAL A 156 -32.28 9.46 -27.05
C VAL A 156 -33.21 9.87 -28.20
N ALA A 157 -32.96 9.36 -29.41
CA ALA A 157 -33.76 9.70 -30.59
C ALA A 157 -35.22 9.22 -30.51
N ARG A 158 -35.47 8.03 -29.94
CA ARG A 158 -36.77 7.34 -30.02
C ARG A 158 -37.60 7.49 -28.76
N HIS A 159 -36.94 7.66 -27.62
CA HIS A 159 -37.58 7.74 -26.30
C HIS A 159 -37.02 8.93 -25.48
N PRO A 160 -37.01 10.16 -26.02
CA PRO A 160 -36.38 11.30 -25.34
C PRO A 160 -37.03 11.62 -23.99
N LYS A 161 -38.35 11.43 -23.86
CA LYS A 161 -39.11 11.63 -22.61
C LYS A 161 -38.73 10.66 -21.48
N LEU A 162 -38.00 9.59 -21.79
CA LEU A 162 -37.50 8.64 -20.79
C LEU A 162 -36.26 9.18 -20.06
N LEU A 163 -35.41 9.96 -20.73
CA LEU A 163 -34.04 10.19 -20.29
C LEU A 163 -33.84 11.59 -19.71
N ALA A 164 -33.30 11.65 -18.50
CA ALA A 164 -32.78 12.86 -17.87
C ALA A 164 -31.40 13.27 -18.40
N GLY A 165 -30.69 12.34 -19.07
CA GLY A 165 -29.41 12.59 -19.71
C GLY A 165 -28.81 11.32 -20.30
N ALA A 166 -27.86 11.46 -21.22
CA ALA A 166 -27.20 10.34 -21.87
C ALA A 166 -25.71 10.60 -22.13
N ALA A 167 -24.89 9.54 -22.06
CA ALA A 167 -23.47 9.59 -22.40
C ALA A 167 -23.10 8.45 -23.37
N ALA A 168 -22.66 8.82 -24.57
CA ALA A 168 -22.24 7.88 -25.61
C ALA A 168 -20.72 7.94 -25.81
N PHE A 169 -20.05 6.80 -25.57
CA PHE A 169 -18.60 6.64 -25.56
C PHE A 169 -18.13 5.88 -26.81
N ASP A 170 -17.19 6.45 -27.58
CA ASP A 170 -16.72 5.91 -28.86
C ASP A 170 -17.85 5.27 -29.73
N PRO A 171 -19.00 5.95 -29.94
CA PRO A 171 -20.19 5.30 -30.47
C PRO A 171 -20.12 5.03 -31.98
N VAL A 172 -20.79 3.97 -32.42
CA VAL A 172 -21.16 3.83 -33.83
C VAL A 172 -22.36 4.76 -34.11
N THR A 173 -22.24 5.62 -35.11
CA THR A 173 -23.26 6.63 -35.46
C THR A 173 -23.85 6.43 -36.86
N ASP A 174 -23.08 5.79 -37.76
CA ASP A 174 -23.49 5.34 -39.08
C ASP A 174 -23.12 3.86 -39.25
N MET A 175 -24.13 3.00 -39.14
CA MET A 175 -23.97 1.56 -39.26
C MET A 175 -23.65 1.10 -40.69
N ALA A 176 -24.09 1.84 -41.72
CA ALA A 176 -23.78 1.52 -43.11
C ALA A 176 -22.29 1.74 -43.39
N LEU A 177 -21.74 2.86 -42.90
CA LEU A 177 -20.31 3.12 -42.98
C LEU A 177 -19.52 2.16 -42.09
N ARG A 178 -20.00 1.89 -40.87
CA ARG A 178 -19.37 0.94 -39.96
C ARG A 178 -19.23 -0.46 -40.57
N TYR A 179 -20.24 -0.91 -41.30
CA TYR A 179 -20.21 -2.17 -42.02
C TYR A 179 -19.10 -2.23 -43.07
N ARG A 180 -18.85 -1.11 -43.78
CA ARG A 180 -17.75 -1.00 -44.74
C ARG A 180 -16.40 -0.99 -44.01
N ASP A 181 -16.30 -0.30 -42.88
CA ASP A 181 -15.08 -0.20 -42.08
C ASP A 181 -14.66 -1.50 -41.40
N PHE A 182 -15.54 -2.50 -41.29
CA PHE A 182 -15.15 -3.80 -40.72
C PHE A 182 -13.98 -4.45 -41.45
N THR A 183 -13.82 -4.24 -42.77
CA THR A 183 -12.67 -4.77 -43.52
C THR A 183 -11.33 -4.17 -43.09
N ARG A 184 -11.33 -3.04 -42.39
CA ARG A 184 -10.12 -2.35 -41.90
C ARG A 184 -9.69 -2.83 -40.52
N LEU A 185 -10.47 -3.69 -39.87
CA LEU A 185 -10.15 -4.22 -38.55
C LEU A 185 -9.04 -5.26 -38.65
N ARG A 186 -7.93 -5.00 -37.95
CA ARG A 186 -6.81 -5.94 -37.85
C ARG A 186 -7.15 -7.06 -36.86
N CYS A 187 -6.65 -8.25 -37.13
CA CYS A 187 -6.87 -9.45 -36.32
C CYS A 187 -5.51 -9.94 -35.82
N ASN A 188 -5.36 -10.12 -34.51
CA ASN A 188 -4.18 -10.75 -33.91
C ASN A 188 -4.31 -12.29 -33.93
N SER A 189 -3.28 -13.02 -33.52
CA SER A 189 -3.24 -14.49 -33.56
C SER A 189 -4.35 -15.18 -32.77
N GLY A 190 -4.83 -14.57 -31.67
CA GLY A 190 -5.99 -15.08 -30.91
C GLY A 190 -7.32 -14.82 -31.61
N CYS A 191 -7.45 -13.67 -32.24
CA CYS A 191 -8.58 -13.30 -33.09
C CYS A 191 -8.69 -14.23 -34.32
N LEU A 192 -7.57 -14.55 -34.99
CA LEU A 192 -7.56 -15.42 -36.17
C LEU A 192 -7.98 -16.84 -35.81
N ARG A 193 -7.48 -17.39 -34.69
CA ARG A 193 -7.91 -18.69 -34.16
C ARG A 193 -9.40 -18.76 -33.84
N LYS A 194 -9.99 -17.65 -33.36
CA LYS A 194 -11.41 -17.61 -32.98
C LYS A 194 -12.36 -17.52 -34.18
N TRP A 195 -11.94 -16.86 -35.26
CA TRP A 195 -12.84 -16.52 -36.39
C TRP A 195 -12.55 -17.31 -37.67
N GLY A 196 -11.41 -18.00 -37.79
CA GLY A 196 -11.03 -18.78 -38.97
C GLY A 196 -10.72 -17.95 -40.23
N ASP A 197 -10.92 -16.63 -40.16
CA ASP A 197 -10.69 -15.61 -41.19
C ASP A 197 -10.48 -14.26 -40.46
N SER A 198 -10.17 -13.19 -41.18
CA SER A 198 -10.15 -11.84 -40.64
C SER A 198 -11.48 -11.53 -39.92
N ILE A 199 -11.37 -10.92 -38.73
CA ILE A 199 -12.55 -10.50 -37.95
C ILE A 199 -13.51 -9.61 -38.75
N GLY A 200 -12.99 -8.85 -39.71
CA GLY A 200 -13.79 -8.02 -40.60
C GLY A 200 -14.78 -8.82 -41.46
N VAL A 201 -14.35 -9.95 -42.03
CA VAL A 201 -15.21 -10.83 -42.83
C VAL A 201 -16.28 -11.48 -41.97
N GLY A 202 -15.89 -12.01 -40.79
CA GLY A 202 -16.81 -12.59 -39.81
C GLY A 202 -17.88 -11.60 -39.35
N LEU A 203 -17.47 -10.37 -38.99
CA LEU A 203 -18.40 -9.31 -38.58
C LEU A 203 -19.34 -8.86 -39.70
N ARG A 204 -18.87 -8.80 -40.96
CA ARG A 204 -19.74 -8.52 -42.11
C ARG A 204 -20.74 -9.64 -42.35
N ARG A 205 -20.37 -10.90 -42.14
CA ARG A 205 -21.27 -12.05 -42.26
C ARG A 205 -22.37 -11.99 -41.20
N LEU A 206 -21.99 -11.82 -39.93
CA LEU A 206 -22.94 -11.65 -38.83
C LEU A 206 -23.84 -10.43 -39.05
N ALA A 207 -23.28 -9.29 -39.49
CA ALA A 207 -24.07 -8.09 -39.77
C ALA A 207 -25.08 -8.30 -40.89
N ARG A 208 -24.73 -9.03 -41.96
CA ARG A 208 -25.70 -9.38 -43.01
C ARG A 208 -26.81 -10.27 -42.48
N GLN A 209 -26.46 -11.27 -41.66
CA GLN A 209 -27.45 -12.19 -41.09
C GLN A 209 -28.38 -11.49 -40.11
N GLU A 210 -27.85 -10.62 -39.26
CA GLU A 210 -28.60 -9.85 -38.28
C GLU A 210 -29.46 -8.75 -38.93
N ILE A 211 -28.87 -7.95 -39.83
CA ILE A 211 -29.57 -6.81 -40.45
C ILE A 211 -30.48 -7.26 -41.60
N GLY A 212 -30.20 -8.41 -42.21
CA GLY A 212 -30.98 -9.02 -43.30
C GLY A 212 -30.47 -8.69 -44.71
N GLY A 213 -29.25 -8.18 -44.85
CA GLY A 213 -28.64 -7.82 -46.12
C GLY A 213 -27.41 -6.90 -45.97
N THR A 214 -26.92 -6.36 -47.09
CA THR A 214 -25.84 -5.35 -47.10
C THR A 214 -26.43 -3.94 -47.06
N PRO A 215 -25.62 -2.88 -46.83
CA PRO A 215 -26.11 -1.51 -46.94
C PRO A 215 -26.72 -1.17 -48.31
N LYS A 216 -26.30 -1.87 -49.39
CA LYS A 216 -26.86 -1.70 -50.74
C LYS A 216 -28.22 -2.38 -50.88
N SER A 217 -28.38 -3.61 -50.37
CA SER A 217 -29.64 -4.36 -50.53
C SER A 217 -30.70 -4.03 -49.47
N ARG A 218 -30.30 -3.56 -48.29
CA ARG A 218 -31.22 -3.20 -47.20
C ARG A 218 -30.90 -1.81 -46.62
N PRO A 219 -30.87 -0.74 -47.42
CA PRO A 219 -30.45 0.59 -46.97
C PRO A 219 -31.29 1.12 -45.80
N ARG A 220 -32.61 0.89 -45.84
CA ARG A 220 -33.52 1.26 -44.74
C ARG A 220 -33.20 0.56 -43.42
N ALA A 221 -32.74 -0.69 -43.45
CA ALA A 221 -32.45 -1.47 -42.24
C ALA A 221 -31.16 -0.99 -41.54
N TYR A 222 -30.17 -0.53 -42.32
CA TYR A 222 -28.98 0.14 -41.79
C TYR A 222 -29.31 1.56 -41.31
N ALA A 223 -30.12 2.31 -42.06
CA ALA A 223 -30.55 3.65 -41.66
C ALA A 223 -31.26 3.67 -40.30
N ARG A 224 -32.14 2.69 -40.04
CA ARG A 224 -32.82 2.52 -38.74
C ARG A 224 -31.88 2.27 -37.55
N ARG A 225 -30.65 1.82 -37.82
CA ARG A 225 -29.61 1.54 -36.83
C ARG A 225 -28.59 2.67 -36.72
N SER A 226 -28.70 3.72 -37.52
CA SER A 226 -27.69 4.79 -37.60
C SER A 226 -28.18 6.05 -36.88
N PRO A 227 -27.67 6.38 -35.68
CA PRO A 227 -27.95 7.65 -35.00
C PRO A 227 -27.91 8.90 -35.89
N ILE A 228 -27.01 8.97 -36.87
CA ILE A 228 -26.89 10.11 -37.79
C ILE A 228 -28.12 10.36 -38.68
N ARG A 229 -28.96 9.33 -38.88
CA ARG A 229 -30.25 9.44 -39.57
C ARG A 229 -31.32 10.06 -38.68
N TYR A 230 -31.15 9.98 -37.37
CA TYR A 230 -32.01 10.56 -36.35
C TYR A 230 -31.45 11.86 -35.77
N ALA A 231 -30.45 12.48 -36.42
CA ALA A 231 -29.75 13.66 -35.89
C ALA A 231 -30.71 14.82 -35.56
N ARG A 232 -31.78 15.03 -36.35
CA ARG A 232 -32.81 16.03 -36.05
C ARG A 232 -33.53 15.72 -34.74
N ALA A 233 -34.06 14.50 -34.62
CA ALA A 233 -34.71 14.05 -33.39
C ALA A 233 -33.80 14.11 -32.16
N ILE A 234 -32.51 13.79 -32.31
CA ILE A 234 -31.52 13.91 -31.22
C ILE A 234 -31.29 15.39 -30.85
N ALA A 235 -31.10 16.25 -31.85
CA ALA A 235 -30.84 17.68 -31.64
C ALA A 235 -32.04 18.43 -31.03
N GLU A 236 -33.25 18.00 -31.35
CA GLU A 236 -34.51 18.57 -30.86
C GLU A 236 -35.03 17.85 -29.60
N SER A 237 -34.35 16.80 -29.13
CA SER A 237 -34.81 15.96 -28.01
C SER A 237 -34.89 16.69 -26.66
N GLY A 238 -34.10 17.75 -26.48
CA GLY A 238 -33.91 18.42 -25.19
C GLY A 238 -33.12 17.59 -24.15
N VAL A 239 -32.73 16.35 -24.47
CA VAL A 239 -31.99 15.48 -23.54
C VAL A 239 -30.54 15.93 -23.45
N PRO A 240 -30.01 16.25 -22.25
CA PRO A 240 -28.58 16.52 -22.05
C PRO A 240 -27.72 15.35 -22.54
N LEU A 241 -26.90 15.59 -23.57
CA LEU A 241 -26.15 14.56 -24.27
C LEU A 241 -24.65 14.81 -24.19
N GLN A 242 -23.90 13.82 -23.72
CA GLN A 242 -22.44 13.80 -23.79
C GLN A 242 -21.99 12.84 -24.90
N LEU A 243 -21.12 13.33 -25.78
CA LEU A 243 -20.52 12.55 -26.87
C LEU A 243 -19.01 12.51 -26.71
N TRP A 244 -18.48 11.33 -26.38
CA TRP A 244 -17.06 11.10 -26.12
C TRP A 244 -16.43 10.33 -27.28
N TRP A 245 -15.27 10.76 -27.77
CA TRP A 245 -14.52 9.98 -28.75
C TRP A 245 -13.00 10.16 -28.70
N SER A 246 -12.29 9.08 -29.03
CA SER A 246 -10.84 9.12 -29.24
C SER A 246 -10.46 9.48 -30.68
N ARG A 247 -9.42 10.31 -30.81
CA ARG A 247 -8.77 10.62 -32.09
C ARG A 247 -7.92 9.46 -32.61
N THR A 248 -7.51 8.56 -31.72
CA THR A 248 -6.64 7.42 -32.02
C THR A 248 -7.40 6.09 -32.07
N ASP A 249 -8.74 6.12 -31.98
CA ASP A 249 -9.58 4.93 -32.10
C ASP A 249 -9.46 4.29 -33.50
N ARG A 250 -8.90 3.08 -33.52
CA ARG A 250 -8.74 2.26 -34.73
C ARG A 250 -9.91 1.29 -34.95
N VAL A 251 -10.81 1.16 -33.98
CA VAL A 251 -11.98 0.29 -34.03
C VAL A 251 -13.18 1.08 -34.53
N VAL A 252 -13.57 2.19 -33.89
CA VAL A 252 -14.65 3.10 -34.34
C VAL A 252 -14.04 4.45 -34.68
N ARG A 253 -13.78 4.67 -35.96
CA ARG A 253 -13.06 5.87 -36.42
C ARG A 253 -13.91 7.11 -36.21
N SER A 254 -13.52 7.92 -35.24
CA SER A 254 -14.29 9.12 -34.86
C SER A 254 -14.51 10.11 -36.00
N ARG A 255 -13.54 10.27 -36.90
CA ARG A 255 -13.64 11.11 -38.11
C ARG A 255 -14.80 10.74 -39.05
N ASP A 256 -15.17 9.46 -39.05
CA ASP A 256 -16.19 8.87 -39.92
C ASP A 256 -17.51 8.67 -39.14
N GLN A 257 -17.50 8.87 -37.82
CA GLN A 257 -18.60 8.52 -36.90
C GLN A 257 -18.99 9.72 -36.02
N SER A 258 -18.41 9.82 -34.81
CA SER A 258 -18.77 10.84 -33.81
C SER A 258 -18.59 12.27 -34.31
N VAL A 259 -17.56 12.57 -35.11
CA VAL A 259 -17.28 13.92 -35.61
C VAL A 259 -18.37 14.41 -36.58
N PRO A 260 -18.74 13.67 -37.65
CA PRO A 260 -19.88 14.02 -38.49
C PRO A 260 -21.19 14.20 -37.73
N LEU A 261 -21.48 13.31 -36.76
CA LEU A 261 -22.69 13.43 -35.94
C LEU A 261 -22.67 14.71 -35.12
N ALA A 262 -21.60 14.98 -34.36
CA ALA A 262 -21.47 16.17 -33.52
C ALA A 262 -21.67 17.46 -34.33
N ARG A 263 -21.02 17.56 -35.50
CA ARG A 263 -21.18 18.71 -36.40
C ARG A 263 -22.60 18.85 -36.90
N LYS A 264 -23.26 17.74 -37.25
CA LYS A 264 -24.65 17.75 -37.71
C LYS A 264 -25.61 18.18 -36.60
N LEU A 265 -25.43 17.70 -35.37
CA LEU A 265 -26.25 18.10 -34.22
C LEU A 265 -26.11 19.60 -33.94
N ARG A 266 -24.88 20.13 -33.89
CA ARG A 266 -24.64 21.56 -33.68
C ARG A 266 -25.24 22.45 -34.76
N ARG A 267 -25.23 22.00 -36.03
CA ARG A 267 -25.87 22.75 -37.14
C ARG A 267 -27.40 22.74 -37.06
N LEU A 268 -27.99 21.63 -36.63
CA LEU A 268 -29.44 21.49 -36.54
C LEU A 268 -30.02 22.27 -35.36
N ASN A 269 -29.32 22.26 -34.22
CA ASN A 269 -29.69 23.03 -33.05
C ASN A 269 -28.42 23.45 -32.29
N PRO A 270 -27.93 24.69 -32.48
CA PRO A 270 -26.78 25.21 -31.75
C PRO A 270 -26.98 25.28 -30.24
N ALA A 271 -28.24 25.40 -29.79
CA ALA A 271 -28.62 25.48 -28.37
C ALA A 271 -28.92 24.11 -27.74
N ALA A 272 -28.80 23.00 -28.50
CA ALA A 272 -28.97 21.67 -27.94
C ALA A 272 -27.98 21.44 -26.80
N PRO A 273 -28.36 20.78 -25.69
CA PRO A 273 -27.49 20.51 -24.56
C PRO A 273 -26.48 19.39 -24.88
N LEU A 274 -25.65 19.60 -25.90
CA LEU A 274 -24.64 18.67 -26.40
C LEU A 274 -23.25 19.06 -25.91
N GLN A 275 -22.64 18.19 -25.12
CA GLN A 275 -21.25 18.28 -24.72
C GLN A 275 -20.40 17.28 -25.51
N THR A 276 -19.26 17.72 -26.02
CA THR A 276 -18.34 16.86 -26.77
C THR A 276 -17.00 16.77 -26.07
N PHE A 277 -16.50 15.55 -25.90
CA PHE A 277 -15.23 15.30 -25.24
C PHE A 277 -14.31 14.53 -26.20
N VAL A 278 -13.14 15.11 -26.45
CA VAL A 278 -12.19 14.60 -27.45
C VAL A 278 -10.86 14.32 -26.77
N GLY A 279 -10.32 13.12 -26.96
CA GLY A 279 -8.99 12.80 -26.45
C GLY A 279 -8.27 11.72 -27.25
N SER A 280 -7.39 11.00 -26.58
CA SER A 280 -6.59 9.92 -27.15
C SER A 280 -6.61 8.74 -26.19
N TRP A 281 -7.30 7.67 -26.58
CA TRP A 281 -7.39 6.43 -25.79
C TRP A 281 -7.67 5.22 -26.69
N PRO A 282 -7.32 4.01 -26.23
CA PRO A 282 -7.78 2.77 -26.86
C PRO A 282 -9.30 2.67 -26.83
N HIS A 283 -9.90 2.08 -27.87
CA HIS A 283 -11.36 1.96 -28.02
C HIS A 283 -12.05 1.47 -26.74
N SER A 284 -13.07 2.20 -26.29
CA SER A 284 -13.87 1.88 -25.10
C SER A 284 -13.13 1.91 -23.76
N ALA A 285 -11.90 2.47 -23.69
CA ALA A 285 -11.19 2.66 -22.44
C ALA A 285 -11.77 3.80 -21.59
N ASP A 286 -12.44 4.76 -22.23
CA ASP A 286 -13.18 5.90 -21.65
C ASP A 286 -14.29 5.49 -20.68
N MET A 287 -15.09 4.48 -21.03
CA MET A 287 -16.13 3.94 -20.15
C MET A 287 -15.55 2.97 -19.09
N ARG A 288 -14.72 3.52 -18.19
CA ARG A 288 -14.19 2.86 -16.98
C ARG A 288 -14.11 3.85 -15.79
N PRO A 289 -14.20 3.40 -14.52
CA PRO A 289 -14.35 4.29 -13.36
C PRO A 289 -13.18 5.27 -13.17
N TYR A 290 -11.96 4.83 -13.45
CA TYR A 290 -10.74 5.63 -13.23
C TYR A 290 -10.26 6.39 -14.47
N PHE A 291 -11.10 6.51 -15.51
CA PHE A 291 -10.76 7.27 -16.72
C PHE A 291 -11.81 8.33 -17.04
N MET A 292 -12.89 8.04 -17.79
CA MET A 292 -13.88 9.07 -18.19
C MET A 292 -15.29 8.84 -17.63
N LEU A 293 -15.56 7.71 -16.97
CA LEU A 293 -16.90 7.41 -16.45
C LEU A 293 -17.27 8.28 -15.22
N ILE A 294 -16.35 8.52 -14.29
CA ILE A 294 -16.58 9.46 -13.16
C ILE A 294 -16.84 10.90 -13.66
N PRO A 295 -16.01 11.48 -14.55
CA PRO A 295 -16.32 12.78 -15.16
C PRO A 295 -17.72 12.85 -15.78
N ALA A 296 -18.11 11.84 -16.55
CA ALA A 296 -19.43 11.82 -17.19
C ALA A 296 -20.59 11.75 -16.18
N LEU A 297 -20.45 10.96 -15.11
CA LEU A 297 -21.45 10.85 -14.04
C LEU A 297 -21.58 12.14 -13.22
N ARG A 298 -20.47 12.88 -13.02
CA ARG A 298 -20.46 14.16 -12.33
C ARG A 298 -21.30 15.21 -13.06
N THR A 299 -21.17 15.31 -14.37
CA THR A 299 -21.96 16.28 -15.17
C THR A 299 -23.48 16.11 -14.98
N PHE A 300 -23.95 14.90 -14.66
CA PHE A 300 -25.37 14.63 -14.38
C PHE A 300 -25.72 14.57 -12.89
N GLY A 301 -24.80 14.94 -11.99
CA GLY A 301 -25.03 14.89 -10.54
C GLY A 301 -25.29 13.47 -10.00
N LEU A 302 -24.83 12.43 -10.72
CA LEU A 302 -25.01 11.02 -10.34
C LEU A 302 -23.87 10.51 -9.47
N VAL A 303 -22.70 11.15 -9.57
CA VAL A 303 -21.65 11.06 -8.56
C VAL A 303 -21.47 12.48 -8.07
N PRO A 304 -21.39 12.74 -6.76
CA PRO A 304 -21.36 14.09 -6.21
C PRO A 304 -20.35 14.99 -6.96
N THR A 305 -20.87 15.99 -7.68
CA THR A 305 -20.10 17.21 -7.96
C THR A 305 -19.95 17.88 -6.62
N ARG A 306 -18.74 17.82 -6.08
CA ARG A 306 -18.43 18.42 -4.78
C ARG A 306 -19.06 19.80 -4.69
N THR A 307 -20.08 19.96 -3.85
CA THR A 307 -20.39 21.24 -3.25
C THR A 307 -19.09 21.70 -2.60
N THR A 308 -18.50 22.72 -3.21
CA THR A 308 -17.12 23.18 -3.04
C THR A 308 -16.85 23.82 -1.68
N SER A 309 -17.82 23.82 -0.75
CA SER A 309 -17.64 24.34 0.60
C SER A 309 -17.20 23.27 1.60
N SER A 310 -17.85 22.10 1.67
CA SER A 310 -17.58 21.10 2.72
C SER A 310 -16.49 20.07 2.35
N VAL A 311 -16.38 19.65 1.09
CA VAL A 311 -15.30 18.72 0.65
C VAL A 311 -14.02 19.47 0.33
N ARG A 312 -14.07 20.75 -0.06
CA ARG A 312 -12.86 21.58 -0.16
C ARG A 312 -12.31 21.87 1.23
N ALA A 313 -13.17 22.07 2.24
CA ALA A 313 -12.74 22.10 3.63
C ALA A 313 -12.12 20.76 4.07
N ARG A 314 -12.73 19.61 3.78
CA ARG A 314 -12.18 18.30 4.21
C ARG A 314 -10.94 17.85 3.42
N GLN A 315 -10.81 18.20 2.14
CA GLN A 315 -9.60 17.93 1.35
C GLN A 315 -8.49 18.97 1.54
N SER A 316 -8.80 20.23 1.89
CA SER A 316 -7.79 21.18 2.37
C SER A 316 -7.34 20.87 3.79
N ARG A 317 -8.13 20.07 4.53
CA ARG A 317 -7.78 19.54 5.85
C ARG A 317 -6.95 18.27 5.82
N LEU A 318 -6.88 17.48 4.74
CA LEU A 318 -6.00 16.29 4.71
C LEU A 318 -4.59 16.66 4.21
N VAL A 319 -3.57 15.90 4.61
CA VAL A 319 -2.21 16.06 4.06
C VAL A 319 -2.17 15.68 2.59
N HIS A 320 -2.81 14.56 2.22
CA HIS A 320 -2.96 14.10 0.86
C HIS A 320 -4.18 13.16 0.75
N PRO A 321 -4.90 13.08 -0.39
CA PRO A 321 -6.05 12.18 -0.53
C PRO A 321 -5.77 10.68 -0.31
N LEU A 322 -4.51 10.26 -0.48
CA LEU A 322 -4.06 8.89 -0.18
C LEU A 322 -3.70 8.67 1.30
N LEU A 323 -3.79 9.69 2.14
CA LEU A 323 -3.59 9.63 3.59
C LEU A 323 -4.88 10.08 4.29
N PRO A 324 -5.98 9.29 4.20
CA PRO A 324 -7.32 9.74 4.58
C PRO A 324 -7.60 9.68 6.09
N TRP A 325 -6.68 9.14 6.90
CA TRP A 325 -6.97 8.75 8.28
C TRP A 325 -7.02 9.93 9.26
N HIS A 326 -6.30 11.01 8.97
CA HIS A 326 -6.16 12.16 9.87
C HIS A 326 -6.13 13.49 9.13
N GLU A 327 -6.75 14.51 9.71
CA GLU A 327 -6.63 15.90 9.24
C GLU A 327 -5.23 16.45 9.55
N ALA A 328 -4.62 17.13 8.59
CA ALA A 328 -3.38 17.88 8.66
C ALA A 328 -3.45 18.97 9.75
N VAL A 329 -2.61 18.81 10.76
CA VAL A 329 -2.33 19.81 11.79
C VAL A 329 -1.11 20.61 11.39
N ARG A 330 -1.14 21.93 11.55
CA ARG A 330 -0.07 22.84 11.13
C ARG A 330 0.39 23.75 12.26
N ASP A 331 1.64 24.18 12.22
CA ASP A 331 2.17 25.22 13.10
C ASP A 331 1.78 26.64 12.61
N GLY A 332 2.19 27.66 13.37
CA GLY A 332 1.92 29.07 13.05
C GLY A 332 2.52 29.55 11.72
N HIS A 333 3.49 28.80 11.15
CA HIS A 333 4.07 29.07 9.84
C HIS A 333 3.47 28.19 8.73
N GLY A 334 2.39 27.44 9.04
CA GLY A 334 1.69 26.60 8.09
C GLY A 334 2.40 25.27 7.74
N LYS A 335 3.47 24.91 8.46
CA LYS A 335 4.21 23.65 8.26
C LYS A 335 3.58 22.50 9.04
N LEU A 336 3.77 21.27 8.56
CA LEU A 336 3.09 20.09 9.11
C LEU A 336 3.57 19.74 10.53
N LEU A 337 2.59 19.44 11.39
CA LEU A 337 2.74 18.85 12.72
C LEU A 337 2.16 17.43 12.72
N SER A 338 2.58 16.61 13.69
CA SER A 338 1.95 15.30 13.93
C SER A 338 0.46 15.46 14.26
N TRP A 339 -0.36 14.49 13.83
CA TRP A 339 -1.81 14.63 13.90
C TRP A 339 -2.37 14.58 15.33
N TYR A 340 -1.65 13.99 16.28
CA TYR A 340 -2.15 13.78 17.64
C TYR A 340 -1.48 14.68 18.67
N ARG A 341 -2.23 15.68 19.15
CA ARG A 341 -1.84 16.60 20.25
C ARG A 341 -0.37 17.05 20.17
N PRO A 342 0.05 17.70 19.07
CA PRO A 342 1.46 18.05 18.84
C PRO A 342 2.03 18.99 19.91
N ASN A 343 1.23 19.89 20.48
CA ASN A 343 1.67 20.79 21.55
C ASN A 343 2.15 20.05 22.82
N ALA A 344 1.66 18.82 23.04
CA ALA A 344 2.06 17.94 24.14
C ALA A 344 3.15 16.92 23.75
N GLY A 345 3.62 16.91 22.49
CA GLY A 345 4.60 15.93 22.00
C GLY A 345 4.07 14.50 21.93
N LEU A 346 2.76 14.31 21.76
CA LEU A 346 2.13 12.98 21.86
C LEU A 346 1.97 12.25 20.51
N GLY A 347 2.34 12.88 19.39
CA GLY A 347 2.17 12.30 18.06
C GLY A 347 2.86 10.94 17.91
N TYR A 348 4.16 10.89 18.22
CA TYR A 348 4.97 9.68 18.05
C TYR A 348 4.60 8.60 19.08
N ASP A 349 4.41 8.98 20.34
CA ASP A 349 3.91 8.08 21.40
C ASP A 349 2.56 7.43 21.01
N ARG A 350 1.65 8.20 20.41
CA ARG A 350 0.36 7.69 19.97
C ARG A 350 0.52 6.64 18.87
N VAL A 351 1.35 6.91 17.87
CA VAL A 351 1.62 5.97 16.77
C VAL A 351 2.25 4.68 17.29
N LEU A 352 3.25 4.78 18.17
CA LEU A 352 3.91 3.63 18.80
C LEU A 352 2.91 2.75 19.55
N ARG A 353 2.08 3.34 20.42
CA ARG A 353 1.07 2.62 21.20
C ARG A 353 0.01 1.97 20.32
N LEU A 354 -0.41 2.64 19.25
CA LEU A 354 -1.39 2.11 18.30
C LEU A 354 -0.81 0.88 17.56
N GLY A 355 0.40 0.98 17.04
CA GLY A 355 1.05 -0.11 16.32
C GLY A 355 1.32 -1.33 17.19
N TRP A 356 1.91 -1.15 18.37
CA TRP A 356 2.20 -2.26 19.28
C TRP A 356 0.92 -2.94 19.80
N ASN A 357 -0.10 -2.16 20.19
CA ASN A 357 -1.38 -2.74 20.59
C ASN A 357 -2.02 -3.57 19.47
N PHE A 358 -1.95 -3.09 18.22
CA PHE A 358 -2.45 -3.85 17.08
C PHE A 358 -1.70 -5.18 16.90
N ILE A 359 -0.36 -5.19 16.97
CA ILE A 359 0.43 -6.42 16.83
C ILE A 359 0.14 -7.41 17.96
N GLU A 360 0.13 -6.95 19.20
CA GLU A 360 -0.10 -7.80 20.37
C GLU A 360 -1.53 -8.37 20.40
N ARG A 361 -2.52 -7.52 20.12
CA ARG A 361 -3.94 -7.83 20.40
C ARG A 361 -4.83 -7.83 19.16
N GLY A 362 -4.61 -6.90 18.24
CA GLY A 362 -5.47 -6.67 17.07
C GLY A 362 -5.32 -7.71 15.96
N VAL A 363 -4.12 -8.27 15.76
CA VAL A 363 -3.89 -9.27 14.69
C VAL A 363 -4.54 -10.60 15.07
N PRO A 364 -5.46 -11.15 14.26
CA PRO A 364 -6.10 -12.43 14.56
C PRO A 364 -5.15 -13.62 14.32
N ARG A 365 -5.58 -14.81 14.75
CA ARG A 365 -4.99 -16.07 14.30
C ARG A 365 -5.62 -16.46 12.96
N ASP A 366 -4.78 -16.89 12.02
CA ASP A 366 -5.23 -17.41 10.73
C ASP A 366 -5.97 -18.75 10.94
N PRO A 367 -7.21 -18.91 10.43
CA PRO A 367 -7.98 -20.13 10.64
C PRO A 367 -7.34 -21.40 10.05
N ARG A 368 -6.43 -21.29 9.07
CA ARG A 368 -5.80 -22.44 8.42
C ARG A 368 -4.53 -22.87 9.15
N THR A 369 -3.74 -21.92 9.63
CA THR A 369 -2.47 -22.23 10.32
C THR A 369 -2.61 -22.30 11.83
N GLY A 370 -3.61 -21.63 12.42
CA GLY A 370 -3.74 -21.44 13.87
C GLY A 370 -2.74 -20.44 14.46
N SER A 371 -1.84 -19.91 13.63
CA SER A 371 -0.80 -18.95 14.00
C SER A 371 -1.29 -17.52 13.77
N LYS A 372 -0.68 -16.54 14.45
CA LYS A 372 -0.92 -15.11 14.16
C LYS A 372 -0.64 -14.83 12.68
N VAL A 373 -1.47 -14.00 12.04
CA VAL A 373 -1.39 -13.74 10.59
C VAL A 373 0.01 -13.27 10.15
N TYR A 374 0.69 -12.45 10.97
CA TYR A 374 2.04 -11.95 10.68
C TYR A 374 3.12 -13.05 10.59
N LEU A 375 2.84 -14.28 11.04
CA LEU A 375 3.77 -15.42 10.94
C LEU A 375 3.69 -16.14 9.59
N ASN A 376 2.67 -15.90 8.78
CA ASN A 376 2.52 -16.62 7.51
C ASN A 376 2.24 -15.71 6.31
N TYR A 377 2.04 -14.40 6.55
CA TYR A 377 1.67 -13.45 5.51
C TYR A 377 2.41 -12.12 5.70
N ALA A 378 2.85 -11.51 4.61
CA ALA A 378 3.41 -10.16 4.61
C ALA A 378 2.31 -9.07 4.70
N VAL A 379 1.16 -9.33 4.09
CA VAL A 379 0.06 -8.38 3.92
C VAL A 379 -1.25 -8.94 4.46
N PHE A 380 -2.14 -8.04 4.90
CA PHE A 380 -3.46 -8.40 5.38
C PHE A 380 -4.54 -7.48 4.83
N ASP A 381 -5.75 -8.00 4.74
CA ASP A 381 -6.93 -7.25 4.35
C ASP A 381 -7.37 -6.32 5.47
N GLY A 382 -7.58 -5.04 5.16
CA GLY A 382 -7.88 -4.03 6.18
C GLY A 382 -9.20 -4.24 6.91
N GLN A 383 -10.16 -4.95 6.33
CA GLN A 383 -11.50 -5.12 6.90
C GLN A 383 -11.65 -6.43 7.65
N THR A 384 -11.16 -7.53 7.08
CA THR A 384 -11.25 -8.86 7.68
C THR A 384 -10.05 -9.21 8.55
N LEU A 385 -8.96 -8.45 8.46
CA LEU A 385 -7.66 -8.71 9.08
C LEU A 385 -7.03 -10.06 8.72
N ARG A 386 -7.57 -10.72 7.68
CA ARG A 386 -7.04 -11.99 7.17
C ARG A 386 -5.82 -11.74 6.31
N GLY A 387 -4.89 -12.68 6.34
CA GLY A 387 -3.75 -12.67 5.43
C GLY A 387 -4.22 -12.72 3.97
N ILE A 388 -3.64 -11.87 3.13
CA ILE A 388 -3.86 -11.91 1.68
C ILE A 388 -2.56 -12.33 0.98
N TYR A 389 -2.68 -12.86 -0.24
CA TYR A 389 -1.50 -13.38 -0.91
C TYR A 389 -0.55 -12.26 -1.35
N TRP A 390 0.62 -12.25 -0.74
CA TRP A 390 1.86 -11.68 -1.25
C TRP A 390 3.02 -12.54 -0.74
N GLN A 391 4.19 -12.50 -1.39
CA GLN A 391 5.36 -13.19 -0.87
C GLN A 391 5.65 -12.72 0.57
N HIS A 392 5.81 -13.67 1.49
CA HIS A 392 6.16 -13.36 2.87
C HIS A 392 7.67 -13.16 3.01
N ASN A 393 8.09 -12.19 3.81
CA ASN A 393 9.49 -11.78 4.05
C ASN A 393 9.86 -11.86 5.55
N PRO A 394 9.78 -13.05 6.17
CA PRO A 394 9.87 -13.18 7.63
C PRO A 394 11.22 -12.77 8.21
N ALA A 395 12.34 -12.94 7.50
CA ALA A 395 13.65 -12.57 8.05
C ALA A 395 13.77 -11.07 8.32
N PHE A 396 13.40 -10.21 7.34
CA PHE A 396 13.41 -8.77 7.54
C PHE A 396 12.31 -8.31 8.50
N LEU A 397 11.13 -8.91 8.42
CA LEU A 397 10.02 -8.63 9.34
C LEU A 397 10.44 -8.83 10.80
N ASN A 398 11.00 -10.00 11.10
CA ASN A 398 11.38 -10.38 12.45
C ASN A 398 12.55 -9.53 12.96
N ALA A 399 13.55 -9.27 12.11
CA ALA A 399 14.65 -8.36 12.45
C ALA A 399 14.14 -6.95 12.77
N GLY A 400 13.23 -6.41 11.95
CA GLY A 400 12.63 -5.10 12.20
C GLY A 400 11.83 -5.04 13.51
N PHE A 401 11.14 -6.12 13.87
CA PHE A 401 10.42 -6.20 15.15
C PHE A 401 11.36 -6.31 16.37
N VAL A 402 12.50 -6.99 16.25
CA VAL A 402 13.50 -6.97 17.33
C VAL A 402 14.07 -5.58 17.52
N ASP A 403 14.52 -4.92 16.44
CA ASP A 403 15.02 -3.53 16.50
C ASP A 403 13.99 -2.58 17.11
N SER A 404 12.71 -2.74 16.75
CA SER A 404 11.64 -1.94 17.34
C SER A 404 11.41 -2.27 18.81
N LEU A 405 11.51 -3.55 19.22
CA LEU A 405 11.30 -3.99 20.59
C LEU A 405 12.38 -3.44 21.53
N VAL A 406 13.65 -3.53 21.15
CA VAL A 406 14.76 -3.11 22.02
C VAL A 406 14.75 -1.61 22.32
N SER A 407 14.08 -0.82 21.48
CA SER A 407 13.81 0.61 21.75
C SER A 407 12.45 0.85 22.44
N TRP A 408 11.43 0.03 22.14
CA TRP A 408 10.09 0.18 22.70
C TRP A 408 9.97 -0.26 24.16
N TYR A 409 10.58 -1.40 24.52
CA TYR A 409 10.51 -1.93 25.89
C TYR A 409 11.09 -0.96 26.93
N PRO A 410 12.32 -0.42 26.79
CA PRO A 410 12.82 0.58 27.73
C PRO A 410 11.92 1.80 27.80
N TYR A 411 11.39 2.27 26.66
CA TYR A 411 10.52 3.44 26.58
C TYR A 411 9.17 3.27 27.31
N SER A 412 8.59 2.07 27.25
CA SER A 412 7.21 1.81 27.65
C SER A 412 7.03 0.94 28.90
N GLY A 413 8.02 0.09 29.20
CA GLY A 413 7.89 -1.00 30.16
C GLY A 413 7.03 -2.18 29.66
N ASP A 414 6.69 -2.23 28.36
CA ASP A 414 5.74 -3.21 27.83
C ASP A 414 6.36 -4.60 27.62
N ARG A 415 6.07 -5.52 28.54
CA ARG A 415 6.52 -6.91 28.46
C ARG A 415 5.73 -7.75 27.46
N ARG A 416 4.54 -7.33 27.01
CA ARG A 416 3.77 -8.11 26.02
C ARG A 416 4.46 -8.11 24.66
N ALA A 417 5.06 -6.99 24.29
CA ALA A 417 5.88 -6.84 23.09
C ALA A 417 7.00 -7.90 23.03
N ILE A 418 7.66 -8.21 24.16
CA ILE A 418 8.68 -9.27 24.24
C ILE A 418 8.08 -10.63 23.86
N GLY A 419 6.86 -10.93 24.34
CA GLY A 419 6.16 -12.17 24.01
C GLY A 419 5.78 -12.28 22.52
N ALA A 420 5.36 -11.18 21.90
CA ALA A 420 5.03 -11.17 20.47
C ALA A 420 6.25 -11.43 19.59
N VAL A 421 7.38 -10.76 19.86
CA VAL A 421 8.63 -10.95 19.10
C VAL A 421 9.23 -12.34 19.35
N ARG A 422 9.14 -12.85 20.58
CA ARG A 422 9.51 -14.23 20.90
C ARG A 422 8.77 -15.24 20.01
N GLU A 423 7.46 -15.08 19.85
CA GLU A 423 6.64 -15.97 19.00
C GLU A 423 7.17 -15.96 17.55
N MET A 424 7.54 -14.79 17.02
CA MET A 424 8.12 -14.65 15.69
C MET A 424 9.46 -15.38 15.54
N LEU A 425 10.38 -15.17 16.48
CA LEU A 425 11.73 -15.76 16.42
C LEU A 425 11.69 -17.28 16.66
N ASP A 426 10.85 -17.76 17.58
CA ASP A 426 10.65 -19.19 17.80
C ASP A 426 10.04 -19.86 16.56
N TYR A 427 9.11 -19.18 15.88
CA TYR A 427 8.54 -19.68 14.64
C TYR A 427 9.61 -19.76 13.53
N GLN A 428 10.43 -18.72 13.37
CA GLN A 428 11.52 -18.70 12.40
C GLN A 428 12.54 -19.83 12.64
N LEU A 429 12.99 -20.04 13.87
CA LEU A 429 13.95 -21.10 14.21
C LEU A 429 13.39 -22.50 13.93
N ARG A 430 12.08 -22.69 14.15
CA ARG A 430 11.42 -23.98 13.94
C ARG A 430 11.08 -24.25 12.47
N HIS A 431 10.71 -23.21 11.73
CA HIS A 431 10.07 -23.36 10.42
C HIS A 431 10.84 -22.74 9.25
N GLY A 432 11.96 -22.06 9.51
CA GLY A 432 12.64 -21.24 8.52
C GLY A 432 14.15 -21.16 8.70
N THR A 433 14.79 -22.27 9.06
CA THR A 433 16.24 -22.36 9.22
C THR A 433 16.82 -23.42 8.29
N SER A 434 17.92 -23.11 7.60
CA SER A 434 18.57 -24.04 6.68
C SER A 434 19.19 -25.23 7.43
N PRO A 435 19.16 -26.45 6.84
CA PRO A 435 19.81 -27.62 7.41
C PRO A 435 21.31 -27.45 7.68
N ALA A 436 21.82 -28.14 8.70
CA ALA A 436 23.21 -28.02 9.13
C ALA A 436 24.25 -28.54 8.12
N GLY A 437 23.86 -29.48 7.23
CA GLY A 437 24.75 -30.03 6.20
C GLY A 437 24.80 -29.21 4.89
N TRP A 438 24.13 -28.07 4.84
CA TRP A 438 24.10 -27.22 3.65
C TRP A 438 25.28 -26.25 3.61
N ALA A 439 25.59 -25.71 2.42
CA ALA A 439 26.69 -24.76 2.24
C ALA A 439 26.57 -23.51 3.13
N TRP A 440 25.34 -23.03 3.32
CA TRP A 440 24.96 -22.03 4.32
C TRP A 440 24.17 -22.70 5.44
N PRO A 441 24.84 -23.23 6.49
CA PRO A 441 24.19 -24.03 7.50
C PRO A 441 23.52 -23.18 8.57
N ARG A 442 22.34 -23.59 9.02
CA ARG A 442 21.63 -22.99 10.16
C ARG A 442 21.35 -21.49 10.05
N VAL A 443 21.21 -20.97 8.83
CA VAL A 443 20.83 -19.57 8.58
C VAL A 443 19.33 -19.44 8.32
N ALA A 444 18.78 -18.25 8.55
CA ALA A 444 17.37 -17.99 8.31
C ALA A 444 17.04 -17.98 6.81
N PHE A 445 15.96 -18.66 6.42
CA PHE A 445 15.33 -18.42 5.12
C PHE A 445 14.64 -17.07 5.09
N THR A 446 14.80 -16.37 3.97
CA THR A 446 14.40 -14.96 3.84
C THR A 446 12.96 -14.79 3.38
N THR A 447 12.39 -15.82 2.72
CA THR A 447 11.07 -15.77 2.11
C THR A 447 10.21 -16.98 2.43
N ALA A 448 8.89 -16.82 2.30
CA ALA A 448 7.94 -17.92 2.27
C ALA A 448 6.78 -17.63 1.30
N CYS A 449 6.12 -18.68 0.81
CA CYS A 449 4.86 -18.49 0.11
C CYS A 449 3.76 -18.10 1.12
N ALA A 450 2.91 -17.13 0.78
CA ALA A 450 1.85 -16.67 1.67
C ALA A 450 0.95 -17.82 2.14
N GLY A 451 0.76 -17.91 3.46
CA GLY A 451 -0.07 -18.93 4.12
C GLY A 451 0.62 -20.28 4.33
N GLU A 452 1.87 -20.47 3.89
CA GLU A 452 2.62 -21.69 4.20
C GLU A 452 3.20 -21.65 5.62
N ARG A 453 3.21 -22.81 6.29
CA ARG A 453 3.72 -22.98 7.65
C ARG A 453 5.25 -23.08 7.72
N THR A 454 5.91 -23.27 6.58
CA THR A 454 7.36 -23.43 6.46
C THR A 454 7.92 -22.36 5.55
N TYR A 455 9.06 -21.79 5.91
CA TYR A 455 9.76 -20.79 5.10
C TYR A 455 10.82 -21.46 4.20
N GLY A 456 11.37 -20.70 3.25
CA GLY A 456 12.41 -21.15 2.31
C GLY A 456 11.97 -21.27 0.86
N ARG A 457 10.71 -20.92 0.56
CA ARG A 457 10.13 -20.94 -0.80
C ARG A 457 9.67 -19.55 -1.25
N CYS A 458 9.24 -19.48 -2.51
CA CYS A 458 8.73 -18.27 -3.14
C CYS A 458 9.73 -17.10 -3.06
N LEU A 459 11.02 -17.33 -3.34
CA LEU A 459 11.95 -16.23 -3.58
C LEU A 459 11.62 -15.61 -4.96
N ALA A 460 11.35 -14.31 -5.02
CA ALA A 460 10.93 -13.65 -6.25
C ALA A 460 11.97 -13.78 -7.38
N GLY A 461 11.51 -14.09 -8.59
CA GLY A 461 12.38 -14.36 -9.74
C GLY A 461 12.64 -15.86 -9.98
N LEU A 462 12.47 -16.70 -8.95
CA LEU A 462 12.64 -18.14 -9.06
C LEU A 462 11.32 -18.90 -9.14
N PRO A 463 11.32 -20.16 -9.64
CA PRO A 463 10.15 -21.02 -9.59
C PRO A 463 9.64 -21.17 -8.17
N ARG A 464 8.32 -21.09 -7.93
CA ARG A 464 7.71 -21.19 -6.58
C ARG A 464 8.10 -22.45 -5.80
N ARG A 465 8.42 -23.54 -6.52
CA ARG A 465 8.88 -24.82 -5.95
C ARG A 465 10.34 -24.81 -5.48
N PHE A 466 11.13 -23.83 -5.91
CA PHE A 466 12.52 -23.70 -5.49
C PHE A 466 12.57 -23.51 -3.97
N TYR A 467 13.42 -24.29 -3.31
CA TYR A 467 13.56 -24.30 -1.87
C TYR A 467 15.02 -24.08 -1.51
N GLY A 468 15.26 -23.16 -0.58
CA GLY A 468 16.60 -22.87 -0.07
C GLY A 468 17.24 -21.60 -0.60
N GLY A 469 16.47 -20.67 -1.15
CA GLY A 469 16.97 -19.34 -1.50
C GLY A 469 17.20 -18.50 -0.24
N VAL A 470 18.32 -17.81 -0.17
CA VAL A 470 18.69 -16.90 0.94
C VAL A 470 19.21 -15.59 0.38
N GLU A 471 18.79 -14.50 0.99
CA GLU A 471 19.39 -13.18 0.84
C GLU A 471 20.37 -12.91 1.98
N THR A 472 21.63 -12.67 1.62
CA THR A 472 22.77 -12.71 2.56
C THR A 472 22.75 -11.55 3.56
N ASP A 473 22.20 -10.41 3.15
CA ASP A 473 21.98 -9.27 4.04
C ASP A 473 20.96 -9.58 5.14
N LYS A 474 19.90 -10.35 4.84
CA LYS A 474 18.90 -10.75 5.84
C LYS A 474 19.42 -11.80 6.82
N VAL A 475 20.44 -12.58 6.44
CA VAL A 475 21.19 -13.41 7.39
C VAL A 475 21.86 -12.53 8.44
N GLY A 476 22.47 -11.41 8.01
CA GLY A 476 23.04 -10.40 8.92
C GLY A 476 21.98 -9.73 9.79
N LEU A 477 20.92 -9.20 9.19
CA LEU A 477 19.87 -8.47 9.91
C LEU A 477 19.16 -9.34 10.97
N LEU A 478 18.73 -10.54 10.61
CA LEU A 478 18.05 -11.41 11.57
C LEU A 478 19.03 -12.06 12.54
N GLY A 479 20.28 -12.31 12.12
CA GLY A 479 21.34 -12.73 13.03
C GLY A 479 21.57 -11.70 14.14
N LEU A 480 21.59 -10.40 13.80
CA LEU A 480 21.66 -9.31 14.78
C LEU A 480 20.42 -9.29 15.68
N GLY A 481 19.23 -9.47 15.10
CA GLY A 481 18.01 -9.59 15.88
C GLY A 481 18.04 -10.76 16.88
N TYR A 482 18.62 -11.91 16.52
CA TYR A 482 18.80 -13.00 17.47
C TYR A 482 19.77 -12.65 18.60
N LEU A 483 20.85 -11.93 18.31
CA LEU A 483 21.82 -11.50 19.31
C LEU A 483 21.18 -10.51 20.30
N GLN A 484 20.55 -9.45 19.79
CA GLN A 484 19.85 -8.46 20.61
C GLN A 484 18.72 -9.09 21.45
N PHE A 485 18.00 -10.07 20.91
CA PHE A 485 16.98 -10.77 21.67
C PHE A 485 17.57 -11.69 22.74
N TYR A 486 18.74 -12.28 22.50
CA TYR A 486 19.53 -12.96 23.53
C TYR A 486 19.97 -11.97 24.61
N GLU A 487 20.47 -10.79 24.27
CA GLU A 487 20.87 -9.78 25.26
C GLU A 487 19.69 -9.34 26.13
N LEU A 488 18.51 -9.19 25.52
CA LEU A 488 17.28 -8.84 26.24
C LEU A 488 16.82 -9.94 27.21
N THR A 489 16.93 -11.22 26.82
CA THR A 489 16.25 -12.34 27.50
C THR A 489 17.16 -13.33 28.22
N GLY A 490 18.44 -13.38 27.84
CA GLY A 490 19.43 -14.38 28.29
C GLY A 490 19.31 -15.76 27.61
N GLU A 491 18.41 -15.95 26.64
CA GLU A 491 18.17 -17.27 26.07
C GLU A 491 19.18 -17.70 25.02
N ARG A 492 20.01 -18.68 25.39
CA ARG A 492 21.16 -19.14 24.58
C ARG A 492 20.79 -19.67 23.19
N ARG A 493 19.54 -20.10 22.95
CA ARG A 493 19.12 -20.57 21.61
C ARG A 493 19.21 -19.47 20.54
N PHE A 494 18.92 -18.23 20.93
CA PHE A 494 19.05 -17.09 20.02
C PHE A 494 20.51 -16.71 19.82
N LEU A 495 21.34 -16.77 20.87
CA LEU A 495 22.79 -16.62 20.73
C LEU A 495 23.38 -17.66 19.76
N SER A 496 22.98 -18.93 19.87
CA SER A 496 23.44 -19.98 18.95
C SER A 496 23.03 -19.69 17.50
N ALA A 497 21.85 -19.13 17.27
CA ALA A 497 21.39 -18.74 15.93
C ALA A 497 22.17 -17.53 15.39
N ALA A 498 22.47 -16.53 16.23
CA ALA A 498 23.32 -15.39 15.87
C ALA A 498 24.74 -15.82 15.48
N VAL A 499 25.36 -16.69 16.30
CA VAL A 499 26.69 -17.25 16.02
C VAL A 499 26.69 -18.08 14.73
N ALA A 500 25.63 -18.84 14.46
CA ALA A 500 25.49 -19.58 13.20
C ALA A 500 25.44 -18.64 11.99
N ALA A 501 24.68 -17.54 12.08
CA ALA A 501 24.65 -16.50 11.05
C ALA A 501 26.03 -15.85 10.84
N GLY A 502 26.71 -15.45 11.93
CA GLY A 502 28.07 -14.89 11.87
C GLY A 502 29.09 -15.85 11.26
N ASN A 503 29.05 -17.13 11.63
CA ASN A 503 29.90 -18.17 11.03
C ASN A 503 29.66 -18.32 9.53
N ALA A 504 28.40 -18.36 9.09
CA ALA A 504 28.07 -18.48 7.68
C ALA A 504 28.55 -17.25 6.89
N LEU A 505 28.31 -16.05 7.39
CA LEU A 505 28.76 -14.81 6.75
C LEU A 505 30.29 -14.74 6.66
N ALA A 506 30.99 -15.00 7.76
CA ALA A 506 32.46 -14.95 7.77
C ALA A 506 33.09 -16.01 6.86
N ARG A 507 32.45 -17.18 6.70
CA ARG A 507 32.91 -18.23 5.79
C ARG A 507 32.77 -17.85 4.31
N HIS A 508 31.73 -17.10 3.97
CA HIS A 508 31.34 -16.82 2.58
C HIS A 508 31.66 -15.38 2.12
N VAL A 509 32.39 -14.62 2.94
CA VAL A 509 32.85 -13.28 2.56
C VAL A 509 33.93 -13.38 1.48
N ARG A 510 33.91 -12.45 0.53
CA ARG A 510 34.96 -12.26 -0.49
C ARG A 510 35.31 -10.77 -0.59
N ALA A 511 36.49 -10.44 -1.12
CA ALA A 511 36.93 -9.06 -1.27
C ALA A 511 35.93 -8.18 -2.03
N GLY A 512 35.32 -8.73 -3.10
CA GLY A 512 34.43 -7.99 -3.98
C GLY A 512 35.15 -7.01 -4.90
N ASP A 513 34.39 -6.37 -5.79
CA ASP A 513 34.83 -5.31 -6.70
C ASP A 513 33.63 -4.40 -7.04
N ALA A 514 33.76 -3.51 -8.03
CA ALA A 514 32.68 -2.58 -8.41
C ALA A 514 31.41 -3.27 -8.97
N THR A 515 31.49 -4.56 -9.30
CA THR A 515 30.39 -5.39 -9.84
C THR A 515 30.08 -6.62 -8.98
N HIS A 516 30.81 -6.83 -7.88
CA HIS A 516 30.65 -7.94 -6.96
C HIS A 516 30.66 -7.44 -5.51
N THR A 517 29.56 -7.61 -4.78
CA THR A 517 29.52 -7.31 -3.34
C THR A 517 30.28 -8.38 -2.52
N PRO A 518 30.72 -8.05 -1.29
CA PRO A 518 31.43 -9.00 -0.41
C PRO A 518 30.63 -10.27 -0.10
N TRP A 519 29.30 -10.15 -0.14
CA TRP A 519 28.39 -11.28 -0.24
C TRP A 519 27.45 -11.05 -1.42
N PRO A 520 27.28 -12.04 -2.33
CA PRO A 520 26.23 -11.97 -3.35
C PRO A 520 24.86 -11.73 -2.70
N PHE A 521 24.01 -10.93 -3.32
CA PHE A 521 22.70 -10.60 -2.77
C PHE A 521 21.85 -11.86 -2.56
N ARG A 522 21.85 -12.80 -3.51
CA ARG A 522 21.07 -14.06 -3.42
C ARG A 522 21.91 -15.30 -3.68
N VAL A 523 21.77 -16.28 -2.81
CA VAL A 523 22.47 -17.57 -2.89
C VAL A 523 21.54 -18.75 -2.62
N SER A 524 21.87 -19.90 -3.18
CA SER A 524 21.33 -21.19 -2.77
C SER A 524 21.98 -21.58 -1.46
N ALA A 525 21.23 -21.63 -0.37
CA ALA A 525 21.75 -22.09 0.90
C ALA A 525 22.30 -23.52 0.82
N LYS A 526 21.69 -24.37 -0.01
CA LYS A 526 22.09 -25.77 -0.19
C LYS A 526 23.48 -25.89 -0.80
N THR A 527 23.75 -25.17 -1.88
CA THR A 527 24.94 -25.36 -2.71
C THR A 527 25.96 -24.22 -2.61
N GLY A 528 25.58 -23.06 -2.08
CA GLY A 528 26.39 -21.84 -2.07
C GLY A 528 26.39 -21.08 -3.40
N ALA A 529 25.73 -21.62 -4.44
CA ALA A 529 25.70 -20.99 -5.76
C ALA A 529 24.91 -19.68 -5.74
N VAL A 530 25.41 -18.67 -6.47
CA VAL A 530 24.72 -17.40 -6.68
C VAL A 530 23.46 -17.63 -7.52
N LEU A 531 22.34 -17.05 -7.10
CA LEU A 531 21.03 -17.18 -7.78
C LEU A 531 20.76 -15.98 -8.67
N ASP A 532 20.16 -16.20 -9.85
CA ASP A 532 19.75 -15.16 -10.80
C ASP A 532 20.84 -14.14 -11.17
N GLY A 533 22.11 -14.53 -11.10
CA GLY A 533 23.24 -13.62 -11.33
C GLY A 533 23.36 -12.49 -10.29
N ALA A 534 22.80 -12.68 -9.09
CA ALA A 534 22.77 -11.72 -7.99
C ALA A 534 24.13 -11.51 -7.30
N GLN A 535 25.16 -11.23 -8.09
CA GLN A 535 26.53 -11.00 -7.65
C GLN A 535 26.73 -9.68 -6.90
N PHE A 536 25.82 -8.72 -7.12
CA PHE A 536 25.89 -7.38 -6.57
C PHE A 536 24.59 -7.03 -5.83
N GLY A 537 24.69 -6.14 -4.85
CA GLY A 537 23.58 -5.65 -4.05
C GLY A 537 23.48 -6.26 -2.66
N GLY A 538 22.38 -5.96 -1.96
CA GLY A 538 22.18 -6.30 -0.55
C GLY A 538 22.65 -5.18 0.39
N LEU A 539 22.12 -5.18 1.61
CA LEU A 539 22.59 -4.31 2.68
C LEU A 539 23.86 -4.86 3.35
N VAL A 540 25.04 -4.46 2.87
CA VAL A 540 26.35 -4.90 3.41
C VAL A 540 26.51 -4.56 4.90
N VAL A 541 25.97 -3.42 5.35
CA VAL A 541 26.05 -3.04 6.77
C VAL A 541 25.24 -3.95 7.71
N GLY A 542 24.29 -4.74 7.19
CA GLY A 542 23.56 -5.71 8.00
C GLY A 542 24.49 -6.78 8.58
N PRO A 543 25.22 -7.53 7.73
CA PRO A 543 26.29 -8.43 8.16
C PRO A 543 27.40 -7.74 8.98
N VAL A 544 27.88 -6.56 8.58
CA VAL A 544 28.94 -5.83 9.32
C VAL A 544 28.52 -5.60 10.77
N ARG A 545 27.31 -5.09 11.00
CA ARG A 545 26.77 -4.85 12.35
C ARG A 545 26.68 -6.11 13.19
N LEU A 546 26.18 -7.21 12.63
CA LEU A 546 26.17 -8.49 13.37
C LEU A 546 27.57 -8.93 13.77
N LEU A 547 28.54 -8.83 12.86
CA LEU A 547 29.92 -9.26 13.13
C LEU A 547 30.60 -8.36 14.17
N ASP A 548 30.34 -7.05 14.15
CA ASP A 548 30.77 -6.11 15.20
C ASP A 548 30.27 -6.52 16.57
N GLU A 549 28.96 -6.71 16.71
CA GLU A 549 28.34 -7.02 18.00
C GLU A 549 28.77 -8.41 18.52
N LEU A 550 28.94 -9.41 17.65
CA LEU A 550 29.48 -10.72 18.06
C LEU A 550 30.93 -10.62 18.54
N VAL A 551 31.72 -9.71 17.96
CA VAL A 551 33.09 -9.44 18.39
C VAL A 551 33.11 -8.73 19.73
N GLU A 552 32.23 -7.75 19.93
CA GLU A 552 32.09 -7.02 21.20
C GLU A 552 31.65 -7.93 22.34
N VAL A 553 30.64 -8.78 22.10
CA VAL A 553 30.17 -9.78 23.07
C VAL A 553 31.20 -10.92 23.28
N GLY A 554 32.18 -11.07 22.38
CA GLY A 554 33.27 -12.04 22.53
C GLY A 554 32.87 -13.50 22.26
N VAL A 555 31.89 -13.73 21.39
CA VAL A 555 31.29 -15.05 21.15
C VAL A 555 31.48 -15.51 19.71
N GLY A 556 31.62 -16.82 19.50
CA GLY A 556 31.90 -17.39 18.17
C GLY A 556 33.36 -17.20 17.74
N ASN A 557 33.62 -17.21 16.42
CA ASN A 557 34.96 -17.05 15.87
C ASN A 557 35.28 -15.58 15.62
N THR A 558 35.54 -14.83 16.70
CA THR A 558 35.74 -13.38 16.67
C THR A 558 36.86 -12.94 15.73
N ALA A 559 37.94 -13.72 15.61
CA ALA A 559 39.02 -13.43 14.66
C ALA A 559 38.53 -13.45 13.21
N SER A 560 37.70 -14.43 12.84
CA SER A 560 37.14 -14.50 11.48
C SER A 560 36.06 -13.45 11.26
N TYR A 561 35.30 -13.08 12.30
CA TYR A 561 34.31 -12.02 12.24
C TYR A 561 34.94 -10.66 12.00
N LYS A 562 36.01 -10.32 12.74
CA LYS A 562 36.80 -9.10 12.51
C LYS A 562 37.29 -9.02 11.07
N ARG A 563 37.94 -10.08 10.56
CA ARG A 563 38.42 -10.12 9.17
C ARG A 563 37.30 -9.89 8.15
N ALA A 564 36.16 -10.58 8.31
CA ALA A 564 35.05 -10.48 7.37
C ALA A 564 34.37 -9.11 7.40
N ARG A 565 34.20 -8.55 8.60
CA ARG A 565 33.71 -7.20 8.82
C ARG A 565 34.62 -6.16 8.17
N ASP A 566 35.91 -6.18 8.50
CA ASP A 566 36.87 -5.19 8.02
C ASP A 566 36.96 -5.21 6.50
N LEU A 567 37.00 -6.40 5.91
CA LEU A 567 37.01 -6.58 4.45
C LEU A 567 35.73 -6.02 3.79
N ALA A 568 34.56 -6.25 4.37
CA ALA A 568 33.30 -5.75 3.83
C ALA A 568 33.15 -4.22 4.00
N TRP A 569 33.62 -3.68 5.12
CA TRP A 569 33.61 -2.24 5.37
C TRP A 569 34.58 -1.48 4.44
N VAL A 570 35.79 -1.99 4.27
CA VAL A 570 36.76 -1.45 3.30
C VAL A 570 36.20 -1.48 1.88
N TRP A 571 35.46 -2.54 1.51
CA TRP A 571 34.78 -2.58 0.20
C TRP A 571 33.74 -1.45 0.07
N LEU A 572 32.92 -1.20 1.10
CA LEU A 572 31.94 -0.09 1.07
C LEU A 572 32.62 1.25 0.85
N LEU A 573 33.69 1.53 1.61
CA LEU A 573 34.48 2.76 1.48
C LEU A 573 35.10 2.92 0.10
N ARG A 574 35.65 1.85 -0.48
CA ARG A 574 36.32 1.88 -1.80
C ARG A 574 35.36 1.92 -3.00
N HIS A 575 34.12 1.47 -2.82
CA HIS A 575 33.17 1.27 -3.91
C HIS A 575 31.90 2.13 -3.78
N GLN A 576 30.95 1.75 -2.93
CA GLN A 576 29.65 2.43 -2.87
C GLN A 576 29.72 3.82 -2.23
N LEU A 577 30.74 4.09 -1.41
CA LEU A 577 31.00 5.38 -0.77
C LEU A 577 32.08 6.23 -1.48
N ASN A 578 32.76 5.69 -2.49
CA ASN A 578 33.80 6.41 -3.23
C ASN A 578 33.26 7.00 -4.53
N ARG A 579 33.33 8.33 -4.69
CA ARG A 579 32.88 9.05 -5.89
C ARG A 579 33.61 8.64 -7.17
N ASP A 580 34.84 8.17 -7.06
CA ASP A 580 35.66 7.76 -8.21
C ASP A 580 35.38 6.31 -8.64
N SER A 581 34.56 5.58 -7.88
CA SER A 581 34.20 4.20 -8.20
C SER A 581 33.01 4.12 -9.17
N PRO A 582 33.01 3.18 -10.14
CA PRO A 582 31.82 2.88 -10.95
C PRO A 582 30.61 2.43 -10.13
N ALA A 583 30.83 1.95 -8.89
CA ALA A 583 29.78 1.54 -7.96
C ALA A 583 29.26 2.68 -7.07
N TRP A 584 29.78 3.91 -7.24
CA TRP A 584 29.33 5.08 -6.48
C TRP A 584 27.81 5.25 -6.57
N ASN A 585 27.16 5.34 -5.41
CA ASN A 585 25.69 5.43 -5.31
C ASN A 585 24.91 4.31 -6.01
N HIS A 586 25.54 3.17 -6.30
CA HIS A 586 24.87 2.02 -6.87
C HIS A 586 24.26 1.15 -5.76
N TRP A 587 23.11 1.57 -5.26
CA TRP A 587 22.40 0.92 -4.16
C TRP A 587 21.29 -0.01 -4.66
N SER A 588 21.63 -1.23 -5.07
CA SER A 588 20.67 -2.22 -5.60
C SER A 588 20.53 -3.44 -4.71
N GLY A 589 19.45 -4.22 -4.88
CA GLY A 589 19.19 -5.45 -4.12
C GLY A 589 18.93 -5.21 -2.62
N PHE A 590 17.68 -5.39 -2.18
CA PHE A 590 17.34 -5.33 -0.75
C PHE A 590 15.98 -5.97 -0.45
N TYR A 591 14.98 -5.69 -1.28
CA TYR A 591 13.62 -6.19 -1.09
C TYR A 591 13.45 -7.59 -1.65
N GLU A 592 12.82 -8.45 -0.86
CA GLU A 592 12.71 -9.87 -1.14
C GLU A 592 11.68 -10.19 -2.22
N ASP A 593 10.65 -9.36 -2.34
CA ASP A 593 9.42 -9.61 -3.10
C ASP A 593 9.50 -9.20 -4.57
N VAL A 594 10.68 -8.76 -5.02
CA VAL A 594 10.95 -8.43 -6.42
C VAL A 594 12.03 -9.32 -7.01
N PRO A 595 11.92 -9.70 -8.30
CA PRO A 595 13.01 -10.36 -9.02
C PRO A 595 14.28 -9.51 -8.96
N TYR A 596 15.44 -10.17 -8.89
CA TYR A 596 16.71 -9.46 -8.87
C TYR A 596 16.88 -8.61 -10.13
N ASN A 597 17.21 -7.34 -9.92
CA ASN A 597 17.51 -6.39 -10.99
C ASN A 597 18.57 -5.42 -10.46
N PRO A 598 19.83 -5.49 -10.94
CA PRO A 598 20.89 -4.60 -10.46
C PRO A 598 20.62 -3.13 -10.81
N ARG A 599 19.72 -2.83 -11.75
CA ARG A 599 19.33 -1.45 -12.08
C ARG A 599 18.21 -0.92 -11.17
N SER A 600 17.62 -1.76 -10.32
CA SER A 600 16.60 -1.34 -9.37
C SER A 600 17.29 -0.78 -8.13
N LEU A 601 17.31 0.55 -8.02
CA LEU A 601 17.92 1.25 -6.90
C LEU A 601 16.92 1.37 -5.75
N ASN A 602 17.42 1.36 -4.51
CA ASN A 602 16.60 1.49 -3.32
C ASN A 602 17.14 2.53 -2.34
N GLN A 603 16.23 3.07 -1.52
CA GLN A 603 16.59 4.03 -0.46
C GLN A 603 17.10 3.37 0.83
N ALA A 604 16.79 2.09 1.03
CA ALA A 604 16.98 1.41 2.30
C ALA A 604 18.45 1.22 2.64
N THR A 605 19.21 0.71 1.67
CA THR A 605 20.64 0.46 1.80
C THR A 605 21.42 1.71 2.22
N PRO A 606 21.35 2.84 1.48
CA PRO A 606 22.09 4.05 1.85
C PRO A 606 21.59 4.68 3.15
N THR A 607 20.29 4.64 3.44
CA THR A 607 19.75 5.19 4.69
C THR A 607 20.25 4.43 5.92
N LEU A 608 20.31 3.10 5.84
CA LEU A 608 20.80 2.26 6.93
C LEU A 608 22.33 2.27 7.04
N THR A 609 23.06 2.47 5.94
CA THR A 609 24.51 2.75 5.98
C THR A 609 24.80 4.07 6.70
N ALA A 610 24.07 5.14 6.37
CA ALA A 610 24.19 6.42 7.08
C ALA A 610 23.80 6.30 8.56
N GLN A 611 22.75 5.51 8.86
CA GLN A 611 22.38 5.23 10.25
C GLN A 611 23.52 4.54 11.00
N TYR A 612 24.13 3.51 10.43
CA TYR A 612 25.24 2.78 11.04
C TYR A 612 26.39 3.73 11.41
N LEU A 613 26.86 4.54 10.44
CA LEU A 613 27.87 5.57 10.66
C LEU A 613 27.51 6.48 11.84
N LEU A 614 26.31 7.09 11.81
CA LEU A 614 25.89 8.06 12.82
C LEU A 614 25.66 7.45 14.21
N SER A 615 25.32 6.15 14.27
CA SER A 615 25.12 5.41 15.51
C SER A 615 26.40 4.84 16.10
N HIS A 616 27.49 4.76 15.32
CA HIS A 616 28.76 4.25 15.80
C HIS A 616 29.28 5.14 16.94
N PRO A 617 29.83 4.57 18.04
CA PRO A 617 30.34 5.37 19.16
C PRO A 617 31.53 6.25 18.75
N ASP A 618 32.33 5.77 17.79
CA ASP A 618 33.51 6.44 17.25
C ASP A 618 33.50 6.39 15.71
N PRO A 619 32.67 7.20 15.04
CA PRO A 619 32.49 7.12 13.59
C PRO A 619 33.75 7.54 12.81
N GLU A 620 34.56 8.45 13.37
CA GLU A 620 35.79 8.93 12.75
C GLU A 620 36.84 7.82 12.62
N ALA A 621 36.92 6.90 13.58
CA ALA A 621 37.83 5.76 13.53
C ALA A 621 37.53 4.77 12.38
N ILE A 622 36.26 4.67 11.95
CA ILE A 622 35.87 3.76 10.86
C ILE A 622 35.72 4.48 9.52
N ASP A 623 35.49 5.79 9.54
CA ASP A 623 35.34 6.64 8.36
C ASP A 623 35.67 8.10 8.71
N PRO A 624 36.87 8.59 8.37
CA PRO A 624 37.24 9.99 8.62
C PRO A 624 36.33 11.03 7.95
N SER A 625 35.53 10.62 6.96
CA SER A 625 34.55 11.46 6.27
C SER A 625 33.10 11.06 6.60
N TRP A 626 32.88 10.47 7.78
CA TRP A 626 31.58 9.91 8.19
C TRP A 626 30.42 10.90 8.06
N ASP A 627 30.64 12.17 8.38
CA ASP A 627 29.62 13.22 8.38
C ASP A 627 29.27 13.63 6.93
N GLU A 628 30.28 13.83 6.08
CA GLU A 628 30.09 14.10 4.66
C GLU A 628 29.40 12.92 3.97
N HIS A 629 29.83 11.69 4.24
CA HIS A 629 29.23 10.47 3.69
C HIS A 629 27.78 10.34 4.16
N ALA A 630 27.49 10.45 5.46
CA ALA A 630 26.13 10.37 5.98
C ALA A 630 25.21 11.44 5.36
N ALA A 631 25.65 12.70 5.33
CA ALA A 631 24.88 13.80 4.73
C ALA A 631 24.68 13.59 3.22
N THR A 632 25.68 13.08 2.51
CA THR A 632 25.61 12.82 1.07
C THR A 632 24.64 11.68 0.75
N LEU A 633 24.65 10.60 1.53
CA LEU A 633 23.70 9.50 1.40
C LEU A 633 22.27 9.97 1.61
N LEU A 634 22.01 10.73 2.68
CA LEU A 634 20.66 11.23 2.98
C LEU A 634 20.15 12.20 1.91
N ARG A 635 21.00 13.09 1.39
CA ARG A 635 20.66 13.96 0.25
C ARG A 635 20.42 13.16 -1.03
N TRP A 636 21.22 12.13 -1.29
CA TRP A 636 21.02 11.26 -2.45
C TRP A 636 19.68 10.52 -2.38
N VAL A 637 19.30 10.02 -1.20
CA VAL A 637 18.01 9.38 -0.96
C VAL A 637 16.86 10.35 -1.23
N GLN A 638 16.93 11.56 -0.67
CA GLN A 638 15.91 12.59 -0.90
C GLN A 638 15.79 12.95 -2.38
N ARG A 639 16.90 13.14 -3.10
CA ARG A 639 16.89 13.49 -4.53
C ARG A 639 16.34 12.36 -5.40
N SER A 640 16.68 11.11 -5.08
CA SER A 640 16.36 9.95 -5.91
C SER A 640 14.97 9.38 -5.63
N PHE A 641 14.49 9.48 -4.38
CA PHE A 641 13.25 8.84 -3.92
C PHE A 641 12.25 9.83 -3.29
N GLY A 642 12.59 11.11 -3.20
CA GLY A 642 11.72 12.14 -2.61
C GLY A 642 10.38 12.25 -3.33
N ARG A 643 9.32 12.31 -2.53
CA ARG A 643 7.93 12.60 -2.90
C ARG A 643 7.51 13.85 -2.13
N GLY A 644 6.94 14.83 -2.83
CA GLY A 644 6.49 16.09 -2.23
C GLY A 644 7.20 17.31 -2.79
N PRO A 645 7.23 18.44 -2.05
CA PRO A 645 6.90 18.54 -0.62
C PRO A 645 5.40 18.39 -0.29
N PHE A 646 5.09 17.83 0.87
CA PHE A 646 3.75 17.71 1.47
C PHE A 646 3.66 18.60 2.70
N VAL A 647 3.20 19.84 2.53
CA VAL A 647 3.10 20.81 3.64
C VAL A 647 4.46 21.00 4.36
N GLY A 648 5.52 21.10 3.56
CA GLY A 648 6.90 21.25 4.03
C GLY A 648 7.64 19.94 4.35
N ALA A 649 6.96 18.79 4.35
CA ALA A 649 7.59 17.49 4.57
C ALA A 649 7.97 16.78 3.27
N TRP A 650 8.98 15.91 3.33
CA TRP A 650 9.31 14.99 2.24
C TRP A 650 8.83 13.58 2.59
N GLY A 651 8.04 12.96 1.71
CA GLY A 651 7.87 11.51 1.70
C GLY A 651 9.04 10.85 0.96
N ILE A 652 9.40 9.64 1.31
CA ILE A 652 10.45 8.88 0.62
C ILE A 652 9.81 7.64 -0.01
N ASP A 653 10.05 7.41 -1.29
CA ASP A 653 9.59 6.20 -1.98
C ASP A 653 10.57 5.03 -1.79
N GLU A 654 10.13 3.82 -2.09
CA GLU A 654 10.85 2.60 -1.73
C GLU A 654 12.05 2.29 -2.62
N GLN A 655 11.78 2.18 -3.91
CA GLN A 655 12.73 1.77 -4.94
C GLN A 655 12.27 2.22 -6.32
N TRP A 656 13.19 2.32 -7.28
CA TRP A 656 12.82 2.54 -8.68
C TRP A 656 13.77 1.81 -9.63
N ALA A 657 13.26 1.46 -10.80
CA ALA A 657 14.04 0.89 -11.89
C ALA A 657 13.84 1.70 -13.18
N PRO A 658 14.85 1.78 -14.06
CA PRO A 658 14.73 2.47 -15.34
C PRO A 658 13.47 2.08 -16.12
N GLY A 659 12.73 3.08 -16.61
CA GLY A 659 11.51 2.89 -17.39
C GLY A 659 10.26 2.51 -16.58
N LYS A 660 10.34 2.42 -15.25
CA LYS A 660 9.17 2.23 -14.37
C LYS A 660 8.94 3.48 -13.51
N PRO A 661 7.69 3.97 -13.37
CA PRO A 661 7.38 4.95 -12.33
C PRO A 661 7.71 4.29 -10.98
N GLY A 662 8.57 4.92 -10.18
CA GLY A 662 9.10 4.34 -8.93
C GLY A 662 8.05 3.66 -8.06
N CYS A 663 8.44 2.58 -7.39
CA CYS A 663 7.61 1.93 -6.40
C CYS A 663 7.70 2.69 -5.07
N CYS A 664 6.61 2.87 -4.34
CA CYS A 664 5.28 2.35 -4.62
C CYS A 664 4.23 3.45 -4.71
N SER A 665 4.52 4.67 -4.22
CA SER A 665 3.49 5.67 -3.95
C SER A 665 3.80 7.08 -4.37
N ARG A 666 2.74 7.77 -4.81
CA ARG A 666 2.78 9.23 -4.94
C ARG A 666 3.02 9.93 -3.60
N VAL A 667 2.71 9.28 -2.47
CA VAL A 667 2.93 9.81 -1.12
C VAL A 667 4.19 9.27 -0.44
N GLY A 668 5.00 8.47 -1.14
CA GLY A 668 6.06 7.67 -0.52
C GLY A 668 5.50 6.57 0.41
N LEU A 669 6.38 5.98 1.20
CA LEU A 669 6.03 4.99 2.22
C LEU A 669 6.23 5.55 3.62
N GLY A 670 5.40 5.14 4.57
CA GLY A 670 5.48 5.58 5.96
C GLY A 670 6.82 5.21 6.59
N SER A 671 7.23 3.95 6.44
CA SER A 671 8.46 3.40 7.03
C SER A 671 9.74 3.99 6.44
N THR A 672 9.82 4.09 5.13
CA THR A 672 10.99 4.67 4.44
C THR A 672 11.15 6.14 4.82
N THR A 673 10.03 6.87 4.89
CA THR A 673 10.02 8.28 5.30
C THR A 673 10.45 8.45 6.75
N SER A 674 9.88 7.67 7.68
CA SER A 674 10.25 7.75 9.09
C SER A 674 11.70 7.34 9.32
N ARG A 675 12.20 6.33 8.60
CA ARG A 675 13.58 5.85 8.71
C ARG A 675 14.57 6.92 8.26
N TRP A 676 14.37 7.48 7.07
CA TRP A 676 15.21 8.56 6.56
C TRP A 676 15.17 9.79 7.47
N ALA A 677 14.00 10.13 8.02
CA ALA A 677 13.85 11.24 8.95
C ALA A 677 14.53 10.99 10.31
N ALA A 678 14.46 9.77 10.83
CA ALA A 678 15.19 9.38 12.05
C ALA A 678 16.71 9.45 11.85
N THR A 679 17.21 9.08 10.67
CA THR A 679 18.64 9.22 10.36
C THR A 679 19.06 10.69 10.22
N ASN A 680 18.18 11.57 9.71
CA ASN A 680 18.43 13.03 9.75
C ASN A 680 18.43 13.57 11.19
N ALA A 681 17.60 13.02 12.10
CA ALA A 681 17.64 13.39 13.52
C ALA A 681 18.98 13.02 14.17
N LEU A 682 19.54 11.86 13.80
CA LEU A 682 20.89 11.45 14.23
C LEU A 682 21.97 12.37 13.65
N LEU A 683 21.86 12.74 12.36
CA LEU A 683 22.80 13.69 11.75
C LEU A 683 22.80 15.02 12.50
N TYR A 684 21.62 15.60 12.75
CA TYR A 684 21.49 16.80 13.57
C TYR A 684 22.10 16.63 14.97
N ALA A 685 21.80 15.54 15.66
CA ALA A 685 22.32 15.30 16.99
C ALA A 685 23.86 15.19 17.04
N ARG A 686 24.49 14.78 15.93
CA ARG A 686 25.96 14.65 15.81
C ARG A 686 26.65 15.92 15.32
N THR A 687 26.02 16.70 14.45
CA THR A 687 26.68 17.82 13.75
C THR A 687 26.11 19.19 14.07
N GLY A 688 24.90 19.27 14.65
CA GLY A 688 24.17 20.53 14.82
C GLY A 688 23.52 21.07 13.55
N ASP A 689 23.45 20.29 12.45
CA ASP A 689 22.84 20.72 11.19
C ASP A 689 21.32 21.00 11.33
N GLU A 690 20.97 22.28 11.40
CA GLU A 690 19.57 22.75 11.50
C GLU A 690 18.72 22.41 10.26
N GLY A 691 19.34 22.22 9.09
CA GLY A 691 18.66 21.73 7.90
C GLY A 691 18.23 20.27 8.08
N ALA A 692 19.14 19.42 8.57
CA ALA A 692 18.83 18.03 8.92
C ALA A 692 17.74 17.95 9.99
N ARG A 693 17.77 18.85 10.99
CA ARG A 693 16.74 18.97 12.01
C ARG A 693 15.36 19.23 11.43
N GLU A 694 15.24 20.22 10.55
CA GLU A 694 13.97 20.56 9.91
C GLU A 694 13.45 19.40 9.04
N LEU A 695 14.33 18.76 8.25
CA LEU A 695 13.95 17.58 7.45
C LEU A 695 13.45 16.43 8.35
N ALA A 696 14.14 16.14 9.44
CA ALA A 696 13.77 15.12 10.40
C ALA A 696 12.37 15.39 10.98
N VAL A 697 12.16 16.58 11.55
CA VAL A 697 10.90 16.93 12.22
C VAL A 697 9.72 16.91 11.25
N ARG A 698 9.86 17.50 10.06
CA ARG A 698 8.75 17.56 9.08
C ARG A 698 8.38 16.17 8.55
N SER A 699 9.37 15.35 8.20
CA SER A 699 9.12 14.02 7.64
C SER A 699 8.67 13.01 8.70
N LEU A 700 9.10 13.10 9.96
CA LEU A 700 8.54 12.31 11.06
C LEU A 700 7.08 12.68 11.33
N ASN A 701 6.75 13.98 11.38
CA ASN A 701 5.37 14.46 11.51
C ASN A 701 4.49 13.92 10.38
N TYR A 702 4.98 13.99 9.13
CA TYR A 702 4.30 13.43 7.97
C TYR A 702 4.08 11.92 8.07
N ALA A 703 5.09 11.17 8.53
CA ALA A 703 4.98 9.73 8.69
C ALA A 703 3.84 9.33 9.63
N THR A 704 3.49 10.15 10.64
CA THR A 704 2.36 9.85 11.56
C THR A 704 1.01 9.71 10.85
N TYR A 705 0.84 10.29 9.66
CA TYR A 705 -0.40 10.25 8.88
C TYR A 705 -0.63 8.94 8.12
N PHE A 706 0.29 7.96 8.20
CA PHE A 706 0.09 6.61 7.66
C PHE A 706 -0.61 5.66 8.65
N ALA A 707 -0.64 6.03 9.92
CA ALA A 707 -1.34 5.27 10.96
C ALA A 707 -2.83 5.61 10.98
N ALA A 708 -3.69 4.62 11.14
CA ALA A 708 -5.10 4.81 11.45
C ALA A 708 -5.34 4.79 12.97
N SER A 709 -6.47 5.35 13.40
CA SER A 709 -6.83 5.45 14.83
C SER A 709 -7.03 4.10 15.54
N ASP A 710 -7.18 3.01 14.79
CA ASP A 710 -7.37 1.65 15.29
C ASP A 710 -6.08 0.79 15.27
N GLY A 711 -4.95 1.40 14.93
CA GLY A 711 -3.65 0.73 14.92
C GLY A 711 -3.31 0.04 13.61
N ARG A 712 -4.18 0.06 12.60
CA ARG A 712 -3.80 -0.31 11.24
C ARG A 712 -2.87 0.74 10.65
N ILE A 713 -1.67 0.36 10.23
CA ILE A 713 -0.69 1.28 9.64
C ILE A 713 -0.46 0.92 8.18
N SER A 714 -0.75 1.87 7.30
CA SER A 714 -0.57 1.68 5.87
C SER A 714 0.90 1.76 5.48
N CYS A 715 1.36 0.88 4.59
CA CYS A 715 2.73 0.95 4.08
C CYS A 715 2.92 2.12 3.10
N CYS A 716 1.98 2.33 2.17
CA CYS A 716 2.18 3.20 1.00
C CYS A 716 0.97 4.10 0.67
N GLY A 717 0.15 4.42 1.68
CA GLY A 717 -1.09 5.18 1.55
C GLY A 717 -2.27 4.31 1.08
N GLN A 718 -3.48 4.87 1.14
CA GLN A 718 -4.72 4.18 0.78
C GLN A 718 -4.69 3.71 -0.68
N ARG A 719 -4.97 2.41 -0.89
CA ARG A 719 -4.99 1.77 -2.21
C ARG A 719 -6.07 0.71 -2.34
N PRO A 720 -6.41 0.28 -3.58
CA PRO A 720 -7.33 -0.82 -3.79
C PRO A 720 -6.86 -2.15 -3.19
N THR A 721 -5.54 -2.40 -3.13
CA THR A 721 -4.95 -3.65 -2.63
C THR A 721 -3.65 -3.37 -1.88
N ASN A 722 -3.22 -4.32 -1.03
CA ASN A 722 -1.95 -4.30 -0.29
C ASN A 722 -1.67 -2.99 0.46
N THR A 723 -2.72 -2.39 1.04
CA THR A 723 -2.59 -1.13 1.80
C THR A 723 -1.80 -1.33 3.10
N PHE A 724 -1.89 -2.53 3.69
CA PHE A 724 -1.30 -2.86 4.99
C PHE A 724 -0.30 -4.01 4.85
N TRP A 725 0.93 -3.76 5.32
CA TRP A 725 2.05 -4.67 5.24
C TRP A 725 2.77 -4.71 6.59
N PHE A 726 3.12 -5.88 7.11
CA PHE A 726 3.67 -5.99 8.47
C PHE A 726 5.08 -5.40 8.63
N SER A 727 6.01 -5.66 7.70
CA SER A 727 7.37 -5.08 7.74
C SER A 727 7.33 -3.56 7.64
N ASP A 728 6.53 -3.02 6.71
CA ASP A 728 6.54 -1.60 6.37
C ASP A 728 5.58 -0.77 7.22
N GLY A 729 4.50 -1.37 7.70
CA GLY A 729 3.54 -0.68 8.57
C GLY A 729 3.93 -0.74 10.06
N TYR A 730 4.78 -1.69 10.46
CA TYR A 730 5.05 -1.92 11.89
C TYR A 730 6.54 -2.02 12.16
N GLY A 731 7.19 -3.17 11.92
CA GLY A 731 8.57 -3.41 12.37
C GLY A 731 9.54 -2.27 12.00
N ASP A 732 9.60 -1.92 10.73
CA ASP A 732 10.48 -0.86 10.23
C ASP A 732 9.97 0.57 10.51
N TYR A 733 8.65 0.74 10.53
CA TYR A 733 8.01 2.04 10.77
C TYR A 733 8.13 2.50 12.22
N LEU A 734 7.79 1.64 13.18
CA LEU A 734 7.69 1.99 14.60
C LEU A 734 9.05 2.33 15.19
N ARG A 735 10.09 1.53 14.93
CA ARG A 735 11.45 1.74 15.45
C ARG A 735 12.00 3.15 15.15
N SER A 736 11.65 3.71 14.00
CA SER A 736 12.11 5.02 13.55
C SER A 736 11.72 6.16 14.51
N PHE A 737 10.52 6.09 15.10
CA PHE A 737 10.06 7.10 16.05
C PHE A 737 10.83 7.05 17.38
N ASN A 738 11.15 5.85 17.86
CA ASN A 738 11.98 5.70 19.06
C ASN A 738 13.40 6.21 18.80
N TRP A 739 14.01 5.86 17.67
CA TRP A 739 15.34 6.35 17.29
C TRP A 739 15.39 7.88 17.22
N ALA A 740 14.39 8.51 16.60
CA ALA A 740 14.32 9.95 16.52
C ALA A 740 14.16 10.63 17.89
N MET A 741 13.33 10.07 18.79
CA MET A 741 13.19 10.60 20.14
C MET A 741 14.47 10.43 20.97
N ALA A 742 15.23 9.35 20.76
CA ALA A 742 16.54 9.17 21.39
C ALA A 742 17.56 10.22 20.92
N ALA A 743 17.58 10.52 19.62
CA ALA A 743 18.45 11.55 19.04
C ALA A 743 18.04 12.97 19.48
N MET A 744 16.73 13.24 19.54
CA MET A 744 16.13 14.54 19.85
C MET A 744 15.10 14.42 21.00
N PRO A 745 15.54 14.42 22.27
CA PRO A 745 14.67 14.23 23.44
C PRO A 745 13.53 15.24 23.57
N GLU A 746 13.66 16.42 22.97
CA GLU A 746 12.62 17.44 22.91
C GLU A 746 11.36 16.98 22.15
N LEU A 747 11.49 16.01 21.24
CA LEU A 747 10.38 15.44 20.46
C LEU A 747 9.54 14.41 21.24
N ALA A 748 10.06 13.91 22.36
CA ALA A 748 9.34 12.96 23.20
C ALA A 748 8.20 13.63 24.00
N PRO A 749 7.20 12.86 24.49
CA PRO A 749 6.07 13.40 25.23
C PRO A 749 6.43 14.31 26.41
N LYS A 750 5.81 15.48 26.46
CA LYS A 750 5.99 16.43 27.57
C LYS A 750 5.40 15.87 28.86
N ARG A 751 6.02 16.21 30.00
CA ARG A 751 5.60 15.85 31.37
C ARG A 751 5.53 14.34 31.64
N ARG A 752 6.27 13.54 30.86
CA ARG A 752 6.36 12.08 31.03
C ARG A 752 7.81 11.63 31.16
N ASP A 753 8.00 10.58 31.94
CA ASP A 753 9.30 9.97 32.19
C ASP A 753 9.49 8.82 31.19
N HIS A 754 10.56 8.84 30.39
CA HIS A 754 10.89 7.82 29.41
C HIS A 754 12.40 7.63 29.25
N LEU A 755 12.87 6.38 29.24
CA LEU A 755 14.17 5.98 28.69
C LEU A 755 14.02 5.92 27.18
N LEU A 756 14.63 6.87 26.47
CA LEU A 756 14.43 7.08 25.04
C LEU A 756 15.36 6.24 24.17
N GLY A 757 16.62 6.06 24.61
CA GLY A 757 17.62 5.25 23.91
C GLY A 757 18.72 4.78 24.83
N SER A 758 19.45 3.75 24.40
CA SER A 758 20.54 3.10 25.12
C SER A 758 21.52 2.51 24.12
N SER A 759 22.83 2.61 24.40
CA SER A 759 23.87 1.93 23.62
C SER A 759 23.99 0.44 23.95
N SER A 760 23.39 -0.01 25.06
CA SER A 760 23.31 -1.42 25.45
C SER A 760 21.85 -1.88 25.56
N VAL A 761 21.54 -3.15 25.26
CA VAL A 761 20.16 -3.65 25.36
C VAL A 761 19.65 -3.59 26.81
N VAL A 762 18.54 -2.89 27.02
CA VAL A 762 17.90 -2.75 28.33
C VAL A 762 17.06 -4.00 28.66
N GLN A 763 17.52 -4.78 29.64
CA GLN A 763 16.91 -6.03 30.09
C GLN A 763 15.72 -5.82 31.03
N SER A 764 15.74 -4.75 31.83
CA SER A 764 14.60 -4.38 32.67
C SER A 764 14.48 -2.88 32.85
N VAL A 765 13.25 -2.41 32.98
CA VAL A 765 12.94 -1.02 33.30
C VAL A 765 11.74 -0.98 34.25
N ALA A 766 11.79 -0.08 35.23
CA ALA A 766 10.73 0.15 36.20
C ALA A 766 10.56 1.66 36.41
N TYR A 767 9.36 2.16 36.08
CA TYR A 767 8.97 3.55 36.25
C TYR A 767 8.24 3.72 37.59
N GLY A 768 8.64 4.72 38.37
CA GLY A 768 8.02 5.09 39.64
C GLY A 768 7.79 6.60 39.77
N ARG A 769 7.17 7.03 40.87
CA ARG A 769 6.99 8.46 41.14
C ARG A 769 8.35 9.10 41.42
N ARG A 770 8.84 9.95 40.50
CA ARG A 770 10.17 10.59 40.59
C ARG A 770 11.30 9.58 40.76
N ARG A 771 11.14 8.39 40.17
CA ARG A 771 12.12 7.31 40.23
C ARG A 771 12.12 6.53 38.93
N LEU A 772 13.30 6.17 38.47
CA LEU A 772 13.48 5.23 37.36
C LEU A 772 14.60 4.27 37.71
N THR A 773 14.37 2.97 37.52
CA THR A 773 15.41 1.95 37.65
C THR A 773 15.43 1.11 36.40
N TYR A 774 16.62 0.85 35.87
CA TYR A 774 16.78 -0.05 34.73
C TYR A 774 18.05 -0.89 34.83
N ARG A 775 18.11 -1.93 34.00
CA ARG A 775 19.28 -2.81 33.85
C ARG A 775 19.65 -2.97 32.38
N THR A 776 20.92 -2.76 32.05
CA THR A 776 21.52 -3.01 30.72
C THR A 776 22.16 -4.39 30.64
N PHE A 777 22.40 -4.87 29.42
CA PHE A 777 23.15 -6.10 29.18
C PHE A 777 24.64 -5.89 29.49
N ASP A 778 25.22 -4.80 29.02
CA ASP A 778 26.63 -4.46 29.14
C ASP A 778 26.92 -3.70 30.43
N LEU A 779 28.16 -3.85 30.91
CA LEU A 779 28.67 -3.09 32.05
C LEU A 779 28.89 -1.62 31.70
N ARG A 780 29.13 -1.33 30.42
CA ARG A 780 29.34 0.00 29.87
C ARG A 780 28.17 0.38 28.96
N GLY A 781 27.68 1.60 29.10
CA GLY A 781 26.51 2.05 28.35
C GLY A 781 26.34 3.57 28.39
N THR A 782 25.63 4.08 27.38
CA THR A 782 25.13 5.45 27.35
C THR A 782 23.63 5.45 27.12
N GLU A 783 22.89 6.07 28.02
CA GLU A 783 21.43 6.18 27.93
C GLU A 783 20.97 7.63 27.79
N VAL A 784 19.87 7.80 27.07
CA VAL A 784 19.19 9.09 26.88
C VAL A 784 17.79 9.01 27.44
N LEU A 785 17.43 9.96 28.28
CA LEU A 785 16.17 10.00 29.00
C LEU A 785 15.50 11.36 28.84
N ARG A 786 14.16 11.35 28.90
CA ARG A 786 13.35 12.54 29.21
C ARG A 786 12.66 12.33 30.55
N LEU A 787 12.81 13.29 31.45
CA LEU A 787 12.24 13.25 32.79
C LEU A 787 11.43 14.51 33.08
N ARG A 788 10.34 14.39 33.84
CA ARG A 788 9.52 15.52 34.32
C ARG A 788 10.05 16.18 35.59
N PHE A 789 11.25 15.78 36.02
CA PHE A 789 11.94 16.24 37.22
C PHE A 789 13.45 16.26 36.98
N ARG A 790 14.15 17.16 37.66
CA ARG A 790 15.62 17.13 37.73
C ARG A 790 16.03 16.03 38.71
N PRO A 791 16.86 15.06 38.32
CA PRO A 791 17.36 14.03 39.23
C PRO A 791 18.11 14.68 40.41
N ARG A 792 17.88 14.19 41.63
CA ARG A 792 18.68 14.53 42.82
C ARG A 792 19.87 13.60 42.97
N ARG A 793 19.71 12.36 42.52
CA ARG A 793 20.73 11.31 42.59
C ARG A 793 20.58 10.36 41.41
N ILE A 794 21.70 10.10 40.74
CA ILE A 794 21.83 9.00 39.78
C ILE A 794 22.93 8.09 40.30
N ALA A 795 22.66 6.78 40.32
CA ALA A 795 23.63 5.80 40.77
C ALA A 795 23.73 4.61 39.81
N ALA A 796 24.94 4.15 39.57
CA ALA A 796 25.27 2.96 38.80
C ALA A 796 25.91 1.92 39.75
N GLY A 797 25.29 0.75 39.89
CA GLY A 797 25.79 -0.30 40.80
C GLY A 797 25.79 0.09 42.29
N GLY A 798 25.10 1.17 42.67
CA GLY A 798 25.11 1.73 44.03
C GLY A 798 26.01 2.97 44.19
N ASN A 799 26.99 3.14 43.29
CA ASN A 799 27.90 4.28 43.27
C ASN A 799 27.20 5.48 42.66
N VAL A 800 27.32 6.65 43.30
CA VAL A 800 26.73 7.90 42.82
C VAL A 800 27.54 8.40 41.63
N LEU A 801 26.85 8.67 40.52
CA LEU A 801 27.44 9.29 39.35
C LEU A 801 27.56 10.80 39.57
N ALA A 802 28.61 11.42 39.03
CA ALA A 802 28.78 12.87 39.05
C ALA A 802 28.01 13.55 37.90
N GLU A 803 27.42 14.72 38.15
CA GLU A 803 26.95 15.60 37.07
C GLU A 803 28.18 16.22 36.37
N ARG A 804 28.17 16.26 35.03
CA ARG A 804 29.28 16.71 34.20
C ARG A 804 28.81 17.66 33.09
N SER A 805 29.74 18.34 32.44
CA SER A 805 29.51 19.14 31.23
C SER A 805 29.30 18.29 29.98
N ASP A 806 29.92 17.11 29.92
CA ASP A 806 29.86 16.16 28.81
C ASP A 806 29.98 14.71 29.31
N LEU A 807 29.94 13.74 28.38
CA LEU A 807 30.05 12.30 28.67
C LEU A 807 31.41 11.69 28.26
N SER A 808 32.48 12.49 28.23
CA SER A 808 33.85 12.01 27.97
C SER A 808 34.34 10.98 29.02
N ALA A 809 33.74 10.98 30.21
CA ALA A 809 33.95 9.99 31.27
C ALA A 809 32.64 9.68 32.02
N GLU A 810 32.65 8.63 32.85
CA GLU A 810 31.49 8.16 33.62
C GLU A 810 30.81 9.31 34.41
N GLY A 811 29.48 9.41 34.30
CA GLY A 811 28.72 10.53 34.85
C GLY A 811 27.41 10.78 34.11
N TYR A 812 26.80 11.94 34.32
CA TYR A 812 25.60 12.33 33.61
C TYR A 812 25.55 13.82 33.28
N VAL A 813 24.82 14.16 32.22
CA VAL A 813 24.54 15.54 31.81
C VAL A 813 23.04 15.79 31.90
N VAL A 814 22.66 16.94 32.46
CA VAL A 814 21.27 17.37 32.57
C VAL A 814 21.05 18.65 31.76
N ALA A 815 20.13 18.61 30.79
CA ALA A 815 19.74 19.77 30.00
C ALA A 815 18.24 20.08 30.19
N PRO A 816 17.85 21.32 30.53
CA PRO A 816 16.44 21.70 30.61
C PRO A 816 15.79 21.70 29.22
N LEU A 817 14.57 21.15 29.11
CA LEU A 817 13.77 21.15 27.88
C LEU A 817 12.60 22.16 27.91
N GLY A 818 12.48 22.93 29.00
CA GLY A 818 11.36 23.81 29.28
C GLY A 818 10.15 23.09 29.91
N GLY A 819 9.23 23.86 30.50
CA GLY A 819 8.01 23.32 31.13
C GLY A 819 8.26 22.37 32.31
N GLY A 820 9.44 22.43 32.93
CA GLY A 820 9.85 21.56 34.04
C GLY A 820 10.33 20.17 33.63
N ASP A 821 10.62 19.94 32.34
CA ASP A 821 11.19 18.69 31.83
C ASP A 821 12.69 18.81 31.57
N PHE A 822 13.38 17.68 31.61
CA PHE A 822 14.84 17.56 31.48
C PHE A 822 15.19 16.43 30.52
N ALA A 823 16.15 16.68 29.63
CA ALA A 823 16.91 15.65 28.95
C ALA A 823 18.07 15.25 29.87
N VAL A 824 18.21 13.95 30.13
CA VAL A 824 19.32 13.42 30.92
C VAL A 824 20.06 12.42 30.06
N ARG A 825 21.37 12.59 29.94
CA ARG A 825 22.25 11.60 29.30
C ARG A 825 23.16 11.01 30.36
N ILE A 826 23.26 9.70 30.42
CA ILE A 826 24.01 8.98 31.44
C ILE A 826 25.06 8.14 30.74
N ARG A 827 26.29 8.14 31.24
CA ARG A 827 27.32 7.16 30.91
C ARG A 827 27.70 6.39 32.16
N HIS A 828 27.73 5.07 32.06
CA HIS A 828 28.25 4.17 33.08
C HIS A 828 29.31 3.26 32.44
N ASP A 829 30.38 2.92 33.17
CA ASP A 829 31.51 2.15 32.63
C ASP A 829 31.74 0.79 33.34
N GLY A 830 31.08 0.52 34.47
CA GLY A 830 31.31 -0.70 35.26
C GLY A 830 30.10 -1.35 35.91
N ALA A 831 28.87 -0.92 35.60
CA ALA A 831 27.68 -1.40 36.30
C ALA A 831 26.46 -1.52 35.38
N ARG A 832 25.74 -2.64 35.51
CA ARG A 832 24.55 -2.91 34.70
C ARG A 832 23.27 -2.27 35.25
N ARG A 833 23.23 -1.89 36.53
CA ARG A 833 22.01 -1.41 37.19
C ARG A 833 22.11 0.07 37.46
N ILE A 834 21.17 0.83 36.89
CA ILE A 834 21.10 2.28 37.03
C ILE A 834 19.82 2.62 37.79
N ARG A 835 19.95 3.56 38.73
CA ARG A 835 18.84 4.10 39.53
C ARG A 835 18.89 5.61 39.53
N LEU A 836 17.76 6.23 39.24
CA LEU A 836 17.53 7.67 39.29
C LEU A 836 16.49 7.95 40.37
N ASP A 837 16.79 8.88 41.28
CA ASP A 837 15.86 9.41 42.28
C ASP A 837 15.76 10.94 42.12
N GLY A 838 14.52 11.44 42.13
CA GLY A 838 14.17 12.85 41.93
C GLY A 838 13.82 13.62 43.18
#